data_AF-A0A1C7N3A1-F1
#
_entry.id   AF-A0A1C7N3A1-F1
#
_cell.length_a   1.000
_cell.length_b   1.000
_cell.length_c   1.000
_cell.angle_alpha   90.00
_cell.angle_beta   90.00
_cell.angle_gamma   90.00
#
_symmetry.space_group_name_H-M   'P 1'
#
loop_
_entity.id
_entity.type
_entity.pdbx_description
1 polymer ?
#
loop_
_entity_poly.entity_id
_entity_poly.type
_entity_poly.pdbx_seq_one_letter_code
_entity_poly.pdbx_strand_id
1 'polypeptide(L)'
;MDKELESLITKYKQSLDQLSEINHKAQEVNDSEQAIVHHLSKKHEAEEKLNQIISKLRLDVDHLLSKRQSETNAAKLAVDTYLHTIVWNLFSRTELQNEKLLFNQDQNRLSDKKCLLKLITTLFQFDQHHENTEYITQLHLWMTGLITIYLRLCSSNEKKKILQLLKGTSHISPWAIPLIQFHASDITDAENYIEILDIIFFNQETDETPTWTEDDFLAVMDQLAIDFHYSKMMESIGPDEPPHLLFEFSRTMTDSLLKAIKRFGSMKSLTKRLSQTVIQLALLLVEGTEERGWDCQEQIDQFLCSLVYSFYDLKKDGWFFLPNIPYKVLSMEALWQVTTHLLQMEDRTVPISLDLVLNEHLPNITRFQYELHDNQNQGVFMLSCLTNIVTCIPPGVDEISSMRDPEGMLSACIIAVIAYTLFNVAFIDKLLRELFYRDVRDNLRPICRCHPFIISLLFRWTVQHMATMERMALYLFHSIHLEDWVILKDDLTLLHKLLTVPSSCPSLTTQQLAQIQLARYVIEHLNYGYRHNSIDLVCSKSQPWSQRKVPFLSYETHEEIAFILLDACQKFQPIVENQESNNNIKGTMELVGTVMSNYYTPIADQLLKSPYLPINNHQHVHSKEGMAAEFIDWAWFVAIQLRLYDCPISPRATDIEASIDLPFIKAVLNSFNPVSSSHSALIIYIAFSLSVTSRHFLRFSSNEGWMKLWTILKRGKPEAVIQILSDIIPSFVYMHGDDFFNDESLTDLFRHLIEFKPDPMLTKAARQYLQRHKTTMNMSGIGLILGSTVWQAHLIDQTSQLMDDQGKGFSYVDLVLHSWFKTIFRKADWIWQASYISLVEQLCQLGFVVHRHRLVCQMLTEESKRLELAKQNSTSGPPRLARLMKNVMLMPDGPFASLLVGEWSVLKSNTKAPGVEQQYHWFSLYALLSETLEEASLRAEIVSAVHEECTDITTVYKTISKKPIEYFSLYRWLHHILIVPMDHPLLPLYFQMFFSLYYQLAGPHQTLGSLFFQQRPDALVELRNRIASIQTYYGQKMMTDLSTAEIQQQFYYAIWLWLGNEELSTGQLEIKELPSHYDKQRLSSCYAKEDEKEQPWHTHSFWLDLVNTHQLEQDFLLFPWQSAEKFRTTETTQGRLLTHSSSHSIQQTTSSLGDQASLSTHARRLRMLTDESTIEPLPPILIQKPT
;
A
#
# COMPACT_ATOMS: atom_id res chain seq x y z
N MET A 1 -9.41 -81.55 9.08
CA MET A 1 -8.98 -80.23 8.58
C MET A 1 -8.13 -79.54 9.64
N ASP A 2 -8.67 -79.10 10.78
CA ASP A 2 -7.88 -78.39 11.83
C ASP A 2 -6.60 -79.14 12.25
N LYS A 3 -6.69 -80.41 12.65
CA LYS A 3 -5.52 -81.22 13.06
C LYS A 3 -4.44 -81.40 11.99
N GLU A 4 -4.80 -81.30 10.72
CA GLU A 4 -3.89 -81.53 9.60
C GLU A 4 -3.13 -80.25 9.25
N LEU A 5 -3.84 -79.11 9.21
CA LEU A 5 -3.21 -77.78 9.09
C LEU A 5 -2.34 -77.48 10.31
N GLU A 6 -2.83 -77.73 11.53
CA GLU A 6 -2.06 -77.60 12.77
C GLU A 6 -0.78 -78.47 12.73
N SER A 7 -0.88 -79.71 12.27
CA SER A 7 0.29 -80.59 12.12
C SER A 7 1.29 -80.10 11.06
N LEU A 8 0.83 -79.48 9.97
CA LEU A 8 1.70 -78.96 8.92
C LEU A 8 2.40 -77.67 9.37
N ILE A 9 1.67 -76.76 10.03
CA ILE A 9 2.21 -75.51 10.55
C ILE A 9 3.21 -75.79 11.69
N THR A 10 2.90 -76.72 12.60
CA THR A 10 3.84 -77.14 13.65
C THR A 10 5.10 -77.80 13.10
N LYS A 11 4.99 -78.61 12.05
CA LYS A 11 6.15 -79.16 11.33
C LYS A 11 6.98 -78.07 10.67
N TYR A 12 6.35 -77.11 10.01
CA TYR A 12 7.04 -75.97 9.40
C TYR A 12 7.79 -75.15 10.46
N LYS A 13 7.14 -74.85 11.58
CA LYS A 13 7.76 -74.17 12.73
C LYS A 13 8.97 -74.95 13.27
N GLN A 14 8.82 -76.24 13.54
CA GLN A 14 9.92 -77.08 14.03
C GLN A 14 11.09 -77.13 13.04
N SER A 15 10.82 -77.19 11.74
CA SER A 15 11.87 -77.16 10.71
C SER A 15 12.58 -75.79 10.68
N LEU A 16 11.84 -74.70 10.86
CA LEU A 16 12.39 -73.34 10.81
C LEU A 16 13.17 -72.98 12.09
N ASP A 17 12.72 -73.41 13.27
CA ASP A 17 13.47 -73.28 14.51
C ASP A 17 14.78 -74.08 14.43
N GLN A 18 14.74 -75.31 13.89
CA GLN A 18 15.94 -76.13 13.64
C GLN A 18 16.88 -75.49 12.61
N LEU A 19 16.34 -74.81 11.60
CA LEU A 19 17.14 -74.06 10.63
C LEU A 19 17.82 -72.85 11.29
N SER A 20 17.11 -72.11 12.15
CA SER A 20 17.66 -70.96 12.88
C SER A 20 18.76 -71.38 13.87
N GLU A 21 18.57 -72.50 14.58
CA GLU A 21 19.56 -73.08 15.49
C GLU A 21 20.82 -73.53 14.74
N ILE A 22 20.66 -74.10 13.56
CA ILE A 22 21.78 -74.54 12.71
C ILE A 22 22.47 -73.35 12.06
N ASN A 23 21.75 -72.30 11.67
CA ASN A 23 22.33 -71.05 11.22
C ASN A 23 23.15 -70.36 12.32
N HIS A 24 22.65 -70.34 13.56
CA HIS A 24 23.41 -69.81 14.71
C HIS A 24 24.67 -70.63 14.97
N LYS A 25 24.56 -71.97 14.95
CA LYS A 25 25.73 -72.86 15.09
C LYS A 25 26.71 -72.74 13.93
N ALA A 26 26.23 -72.52 12.70
CA ALA A 26 27.07 -72.25 11.54
C ALA A 26 27.81 -70.92 11.67
N GLN A 27 27.15 -69.90 12.23
CA GLN A 27 27.75 -68.61 12.51
C GLN A 27 28.76 -68.70 13.66
N GLU A 28 28.48 -69.44 14.75
CA GLU A 28 29.44 -69.74 15.82
C GLU A 28 30.66 -70.52 15.31
N VAL A 29 30.48 -71.46 14.38
CA VAL A 29 31.58 -72.18 13.73
C VAL A 29 32.44 -71.23 12.89
N ASN A 30 31.81 -70.31 12.15
CA ASN A 30 32.51 -69.30 11.35
C ASN A 30 33.25 -68.27 12.23
N ASP A 31 32.65 -67.82 13.34
CA ASP A 31 33.27 -66.91 14.31
C ASP A 31 34.40 -67.61 15.08
N SER A 32 34.23 -68.89 15.43
CA SER A 32 35.27 -69.73 16.05
C SER A 32 36.43 -69.99 15.08
N GLU A 33 36.15 -70.18 13.79
CA GLU A 33 37.16 -70.29 12.74
C GLU A 33 37.97 -68.99 12.61
N GLN A 34 37.31 -67.82 12.60
CA GLN A 34 38.00 -66.53 12.62
C GLN A 34 38.87 -66.35 13.87
N ALA A 35 38.39 -66.77 15.04
CA ALA A 35 39.17 -66.73 16.29
C ALA A 35 40.37 -67.70 16.27
N ILE A 36 40.22 -68.89 15.70
CA ILE A 36 41.26 -69.92 15.58
C ILE A 36 42.33 -69.51 14.55
N VAL A 37 41.93 -68.94 13.40
CA VAL A 37 42.83 -68.37 12.39
C VAL A 37 43.63 -67.20 12.97
N HIS A 38 43.02 -66.38 13.83
CA HIS A 38 43.73 -65.29 14.53
C HIS A 38 44.75 -65.80 15.58
N HIS A 39 44.48 -66.92 16.26
CA HIS A 39 45.37 -67.51 17.27
C HIS A 39 46.49 -68.42 16.72
N LEU A 40 46.33 -69.01 15.53
CA LEU A 40 47.27 -69.99 14.96
C LEU A 40 48.29 -69.45 13.96
N SER A 41 48.29 -68.14 13.68
CA SER A 41 49.29 -67.46 12.85
C SER A 41 50.74 -67.49 13.39
N LYS A 42 51.04 -68.35 14.39
CA LYS A 42 52.37 -68.49 15.01
C LYS A 42 52.97 -69.91 15.05
N LYS A 43 52.34 -70.98 14.53
CA LYS A 43 52.98 -72.31 14.45
C LYS A 43 52.56 -73.12 13.22
N HIS A 44 53.48 -73.29 12.27
CA HIS A 44 53.25 -73.81 10.91
C HIS A 44 53.01 -75.34 10.76
N GLU A 45 53.23 -76.18 11.77
CA GLU A 45 53.15 -77.65 11.58
C GLU A 45 51.82 -78.31 11.99
N ALA A 46 50.88 -77.55 12.57
CA ALA A 46 49.53 -78.04 12.90
C ALA A 46 48.44 -77.53 11.93
N GLU A 47 48.82 -76.78 10.90
CA GLU A 47 47.90 -76.07 9.99
C GLU A 47 47.13 -76.99 9.04
N GLU A 48 47.78 -77.96 8.38
CA GLU A 48 47.11 -78.76 7.34
C GLU A 48 46.02 -79.68 7.91
N LYS A 49 46.28 -80.34 9.05
CA LYS A 49 45.29 -81.24 9.66
C LYS A 49 44.12 -80.47 10.28
N LEU A 50 44.38 -79.32 10.89
CA LEU A 50 43.30 -78.50 11.47
C LEU A 50 42.46 -77.84 10.36
N ASN A 51 43.08 -77.32 9.31
CA ASN A 51 42.36 -76.75 8.15
C ASN A 51 41.57 -77.83 7.40
N GLN A 52 42.06 -79.07 7.32
CA GLN A 52 41.29 -80.20 6.79
C GLN A 52 40.09 -80.56 7.69
N ILE A 53 40.23 -80.49 9.01
CA ILE A 53 39.12 -80.75 9.94
C ILE A 53 38.08 -79.62 9.85
N ILE A 54 38.52 -78.36 9.84
CA ILE A 54 37.63 -77.18 9.73
C ILE A 54 36.91 -77.16 8.38
N SER A 55 37.61 -77.40 7.26
CA SER A 55 36.97 -77.48 5.94
C SER A 55 35.97 -78.64 5.82
N LYS A 56 36.25 -79.76 6.48
CA LYS A 56 35.32 -80.89 6.54
C LYS A 56 34.10 -80.57 7.43
N LEU A 57 34.32 -79.94 8.58
CA LEU A 57 33.25 -79.48 9.46
C LEU A 57 32.37 -78.42 8.77
N ARG A 58 32.98 -77.53 7.98
CA ARG A 58 32.28 -76.55 7.15
C ARG A 58 31.46 -77.22 6.06
N LEU A 59 32.03 -78.16 5.32
CA LEU A 59 31.27 -78.93 4.32
C LEU A 59 30.11 -79.70 4.97
N ASP A 60 30.30 -80.26 6.16
CA ASP A 60 29.27 -80.99 6.89
C ASP A 60 28.17 -80.04 7.42
N VAL A 61 28.54 -78.85 7.92
CA VAL A 61 27.61 -77.80 8.36
C VAL A 61 26.86 -77.20 7.17
N ASP A 62 27.53 -76.88 6.06
CA ASP A 62 26.92 -76.36 4.82
C ASP A 62 25.97 -77.40 4.20
N HIS A 63 26.35 -78.68 4.22
CA HIS A 63 25.49 -79.78 3.78
C HIS A 63 24.27 -79.95 4.70
N LEU A 64 24.45 -79.84 6.02
CA LEU A 64 23.34 -79.85 6.98
C LEU A 64 22.43 -78.63 6.83
N LEU A 65 22.99 -77.44 6.59
CA LEU A 65 22.25 -76.20 6.36
C LEU A 65 21.44 -76.30 5.07
N SER A 66 22.06 -76.72 3.96
CA SER A 66 21.37 -76.96 2.68
C SER A 66 20.24 -77.99 2.82
N LYS A 67 20.50 -79.08 3.55
CA LYS A 67 19.49 -80.09 3.85
C LYS A 67 18.33 -79.50 4.65
N ARG A 68 18.60 -78.77 5.72
CA ARG A 68 17.58 -78.15 6.58
C ARG A 68 16.80 -77.05 5.86
N GLN A 69 17.47 -76.28 5.01
CA GLN A 69 16.83 -75.30 4.15
C GLN A 69 15.88 -75.99 3.16
N SER A 70 16.28 -77.14 2.59
CA SER A 70 15.39 -77.94 1.74
C SER A 70 14.20 -78.54 2.51
N GLU A 71 14.40 -79.00 3.74
CA GLU A 71 13.34 -79.53 4.62
C GLU A 71 12.33 -78.43 5.00
N THR A 72 12.83 -77.23 5.30
CA THR A 72 12.00 -76.07 5.65
C THR A 72 11.21 -75.57 4.43
N ASN A 73 11.84 -75.54 3.24
CA ASN A 73 11.17 -75.22 1.98
C ASN A 73 10.13 -76.28 1.60
N ALA A 74 10.39 -77.57 1.85
CA ALA A 74 9.44 -78.64 1.62
C ALA A 74 8.23 -78.55 2.56
N ALA A 75 8.47 -78.24 3.85
CA ALA A 75 7.40 -78.02 4.82
C ALA A 75 6.56 -76.78 4.49
N LYS A 76 7.19 -75.69 4.04
CA LYS A 76 6.51 -74.49 3.51
C LYS A 76 5.63 -74.83 2.30
N LEU A 77 6.20 -75.53 1.31
CA LEU A 77 5.49 -75.96 0.11
C LEU A 77 4.32 -76.90 0.43
N ALA A 78 4.43 -77.73 1.48
CA ALA A 78 3.34 -78.59 1.94
C ALA A 78 2.17 -77.78 2.52
N VAL A 79 2.44 -76.70 3.26
CA VAL A 79 1.41 -75.75 3.72
C VAL A 79 0.80 -75.00 2.53
N ASP A 80 1.63 -74.48 1.62
CA ASP A 80 1.18 -73.77 0.42
C ASP A 80 0.27 -74.66 -0.46
N THR A 81 0.67 -75.91 -0.72
CA THR A 81 -0.13 -76.85 -1.51
C THR A 81 -1.43 -77.24 -0.81
N TYR A 82 -1.43 -77.37 0.52
CA TYR A 82 -2.64 -77.62 1.29
C TYR A 82 -3.62 -76.44 1.19
N LEU A 83 -3.14 -75.22 1.43
CA LEU A 83 -3.95 -73.99 1.31
C LEU A 83 -4.44 -73.79 -0.13
N HIS A 84 -3.59 -73.96 -1.14
CA HIS A 84 -3.97 -73.86 -2.54
C HIS A 84 -5.00 -74.92 -2.93
N THR A 85 -4.87 -76.16 -2.47
CA THR A 85 -5.83 -77.23 -2.78
C THR A 85 -7.21 -76.92 -2.21
N ILE A 86 -7.27 -76.40 -0.97
CA ILE A 86 -8.52 -75.97 -0.35
C ILE A 86 -9.14 -74.80 -1.11
N VAL A 87 -8.34 -73.77 -1.43
CA VAL A 87 -8.80 -72.62 -2.22
C VAL A 87 -9.29 -73.05 -3.61
N TRP A 88 -8.61 -74.02 -4.24
CA TRP A 88 -8.95 -74.53 -5.57
C TRP A 88 -10.24 -75.36 -5.60
N ASN A 89 -10.59 -75.96 -4.47
CA ASN A 89 -11.78 -76.78 -4.26
C ASN A 89 -13.00 -75.95 -3.77
N LEU A 90 -12.86 -74.63 -3.59
CA LEU A 90 -13.99 -73.75 -3.27
C LEU A 90 -15.00 -73.75 -4.41
N PHE A 91 -16.28 -73.87 -4.08
CA PHE A 91 -17.37 -73.84 -5.06
C PHE A 91 -17.45 -72.49 -5.78
N SER A 92 -17.05 -71.41 -5.08
CA SER A 92 -17.13 -70.01 -5.53
C SER A 92 -16.00 -69.58 -6.51
N ARG A 93 -15.18 -70.51 -7.00
CA ARG A 93 -13.96 -70.22 -7.77
C ARG A 93 -14.19 -69.56 -9.13
N THR A 94 -15.23 -69.95 -9.86
CA THR A 94 -15.58 -69.39 -11.18
C THR A 94 -16.14 -67.96 -11.07
N GLU A 95 -16.68 -67.60 -9.92
CA GLU A 95 -17.22 -66.26 -9.61
C GLU A 95 -16.10 -65.28 -9.23
N LEU A 96 -15.09 -65.75 -8.48
CA LEU A 96 -13.87 -65.00 -8.16
C LEU A 96 -13.03 -64.63 -9.40
N GLN A 97 -13.15 -65.38 -10.50
CA GLN A 97 -12.42 -65.13 -11.76
C GLN A 97 -13.13 -64.17 -12.73
N ASN A 98 -14.45 -63.94 -12.58
CA ASN A 98 -15.27 -63.24 -13.57
C ASN A 98 -15.89 -61.91 -13.07
N GLU A 99 -15.49 -61.41 -11.89
CA GLU A 99 -15.95 -60.14 -11.28
C GLU A 99 -17.48 -59.95 -11.18
N LYS A 100 -18.29 -61.03 -11.26
CA LYS A 100 -19.76 -60.95 -11.10
C LYS A 100 -20.17 -61.41 -9.69
N LEU A 101 -20.37 -60.44 -8.81
CA LEU A 101 -20.91 -60.65 -7.45
C LEU A 101 -22.43 -60.92 -7.51
N LEU A 102 -22.84 -62.19 -7.44
CA LEU A 102 -24.23 -62.56 -7.22
C LEU A 102 -24.45 -62.83 -5.72
N PHE A 103 -25.10 -61.91 -5.01
CA PHE A 103 -25.48 -62.06 -3.61
C PHE A 103 -26.64 -63.07 -3.44
N ASN A 104 -26.34 -64.37 -3.50
CA ASN A 104 -27.33 -65.42 -3.17
C ASN A 104 -26.88 -66.25 -1.97
N GLN A 105 -27.81 -66.45 -1.03
CA GLN A 105 -27.68 -67.23 0.21
C GLN A 105 -27.74 -68.75 -0.05
N ASP A 106 -26.87 -69.27 -0.92
CA ASP A 106 -26.80 -70.72 -1.15
C ASP A 106 -26.05 -71.43 -0.02
N GLN A 107 -26.57 -72.60 0.42
CA GLN A 107 -25.97 -73.39 1.52
C GLN A 107 -24.50 -73.76 1.27
N ASN A 108 -24.13 -73.99 0.00
CA ASN A 108 -22.75 -74.31 -0.39
C ASN A 108 -21.78 -73.11 -0.22
N ARG A 109 -22.29 -71.87 -0.38
CA ARG A 109 -21.51 -70.66 -0.14
C ARG A 109 -21.33 -70.39 1.35
N LEU A 110 -22.34 -70.73 2.17
CA LEU A 110 -22.26 -70.68 3.64
C LEU A 110 -21.25 -71.71 4.20
N SER A 111 -21.11 -72.88 3.58
CA SER A 111 -20.08 -73.85 3.95
C SER A 111 -18.67 -73.39 3.56
N ASP A 112 -18.49 -72.78 2.38
CA ASP A 112 -17.21 -72.20 1.94
C ASP A 112 -16.76 -71.09 2.90
N LYS A 113 -17.67 -70.18 3.30
CA LYS A 113 -17.39 -69.12 4.29
C LYS A 113 -17.02 -69.66 5.66
N LYS A 114 -17.74 -70.67 6.17
CA LYS A 114 -17.41 -71.31 7.45
C LYS A 114 -16.07 -72.04 7.39
N CYS A 115 -15.72 -72.64 6.26
CA CYS A 115 -14.44 -73.29 6.05
C CYS A 115 -13.28 -72.27 6.10
N LEU A 116 -13.39 -71.19 5.33
CA LEU A 116 -12.39 -70.13 5.30
C LEU A 116 -12.25 -69.40 6.64
N LEU A 117 -13.35 -69.08 7.33
CA LEU A 117 -13.30 -68.45 8.66
C LEU A 117 -12.61 -69.36 9.68
N LYS A 118 -12.86 -70.68 9.65
CA LYS A 118 -12.18 -71.64 10.53
C LYS A 118 -10.68 -71.67 10.27
N LEU A 119 -10.25 -71.71 9.01
CA LEU A 119 -8.83 -71.67 8.63
C LEU A 119 -8.16 -70.37 9.08
N ILE A 120 -8.84 -69.24 8.90
CA ILE A 120 -8.36 -67.93 9.36
C ILE A 120 -8.23 -67.92 10.89
N THR A 121 -9.24 -68.39 11.64
CA THR A 121 -9.17 -68.46 13.11
C THR A 121 -8.07 -69.39 13.60
N THR A 122 -7.82 -70.52 12.93
CA THR A 122 -6.71 -71.41 13.28
C THR A 122 -5.35 -70.76 13.01
N LEU A 123 -5.21 -69.95 11.95
CA LEU A 123 -3.97 -69.22 11.67
C LEU A 123 -3.72 -68.10 12.69
N PHE A 124 -4.75 -67.36 13.10
CA PHE A 124 -4.66 -66.36 14.17
C PHE A 124 -4.25 -66.96 15.53
N GLN A 125 -4.62 -68.22 15.82
CA GLN A 125 -4.16 -68.92 17.02
C GLN A 125 -2.64 -69.18 17.04
N PHE A 126 -2.00 -69.30 15.87
CA PHE A 126 -0.55 -69.47 15.74
C PHE A 126 0.23 -68.15 15.68
N ASP A 127 -0.45 -66.99 15.70
CA ASP A 127 0.17 -65.66 15.69
C ASP A 127 0.49 -65.16 17.12
N GLN A 128 -0.05 -65.83 18.16
CA GLN A 128 0.17 -65.44 19.56
C GLN A 128 1.53 -65.92 20.10
N HIS A 129 2.43 -64.97 20.40
CA HIS A 129 3.70 -65.11 21.11
C HIS A 129 4.83 -65.90 20.43
N HIS A 130 5.38 -65.44 19.30
CA HIS A 130 6.55 -66.06 18.66
C HIS A 130 7.67 -65.05 18.33
N GLU A 131 8.92 -65.43 18.57
CA GLU A 131 10.10 -64.54 18.43
C GLU A 131 10.72 -64.55 17.01
N ASN A 132 10.33 -65.49 16.14
CA ASN A 132 10.97 -65.69 14.85
C ASN A 132 10.30 -64.89 13.70
N THR A 133 11.00 -63.86 13.19
CA THR A 133 10.47 -62.91 12.19
C THR A 133 10.15 -63.56 10.84
N GLU A 134 10.91 -64.56 10.41
CA GLU A 134 10.70 -65.22 9.10
C GLU A 134 9.44 -66.11 9.11
N TYR A 135 9.13 -66.71 10.25
CA TYR A 135 7.88 -67.46 10.45
C TYR A 135 6.66 -66.54 10.43
N ILE A 136 6.72 -65.43 11.17
CA ILE A 136 5.61 -64.47 11.29
C ILE A 136 5.29 -63.83 9.93
N THR A 137 6.31 -63.38 9.19
CA THR A 137 6.12 -62.79 7.84
C THR A 137 5.47 -63.77 6.86
N GLN A 138 5.87 -65.05 6.89
CA GLN A 138 5.26 -66.06 6.03
C GLN A 138 3.84 -66.42 6.46
N LEU A 139 3.56 -66.45 7.76
CA LEU A 139 2.22 -66.65 8.32
C LEU A 139 1.29 -65.50 7.94
N HIS A 140 1.76 -64.25 8.02
CA HIS A 140 1.04 -63.06 7.56
C HIS A 140 0.77 -63.08 6.05
N LEU A 141 1.67 -63.59 5.21
CA LEU A 141 1.43 -63.79 3.77
C LEU A 141 0.30 -64.79 3.51
N TRP A 142 0.27 -65.91 4.22
CA TRP A 142 -0.82 -66.89 4.14
C TRP A 142 -2.15 -66.31 4.61
N MET A 143 -2.14 -65.58 5.73
CA MET A 143 -3.31 -64.88 6.24
C MET A 143 -3.82 -63.82 5.26
N THR A 144 -2.93 -62.99 4.70
CA THR A 144 -3.29 -61.95 3.72
C THR A 144 -3.99 -62.55 2.50
N GLY A 145 -3.46 -63.66 1.96
CA GLY A 145 -4.08 -64.35 0.82
C GLY A 145 -5.47 -64.91 1.13
N LEU A 146 -5.63 -65.57 2.27
CA LEU A 146 -6.90 -66.17 2.68
C LEU A 146 -7.95 -65.13 3.10
N ILE A 147 -7.54 -64.10 3.84
CA ILE A 147 -8.40 -63.00 4.27
C ILE A 147 -8.86 -62.19 3.06
N THR A 148 -8.01 -61.95 2.06
CA THR A 148 -8.41 -61.26 0.82
C THR A 148 -9.50 -62.02 0.07
N ILE A 149 -9.37 -63.35 -0.03
CA ILE A 149 -10.38 -64.21 -0.66
C ILE A 149 -11.68 -64.19 0.16
N TYR A 150 -11.56 -64.25 1.49
CA TYR A 150 -12.72 -64.20 2.39
C TYR A 150 -13.45 -62.86 2.31
N LEU A 151 -12.75 -61.73 2.33
CA LEU A 151 -13.32 -60.38 2.27
C LEU A 151 -14.08 -60.11 0.97
N ARG A 152 -13.65 -60.71 -0.16
CA ARG A 152 -14.35 -60.61 -1.46
C ARG A 152 -15.67 -61.39 -1.50
N LEU A 153 -15.82 -62.43 -0.68
CA LEU A 153 -17.00 -63.30 -0.63
C LEU A 153 -18.03 -62.86 0.44
N CYS A 154 -17.65 -61.92 1.31
CA CYS A 154 -18.32 -61.68 2.59
C CYS A 154 -19.13 -60.37 2.65
N SER A 155 -20.20 -60.40 3.46
CA SER A 155 -21.06 -59.24 3.77
C SER A 155 -20.48 -58.39 4.93
N SER A 156 -21.03 -57.19 5.18
CA SER A 156 -20.53 -56.25 6.21
C SER A 156 -20.30 -56.89 7.60
N ASN A 157 -21.22 -57.76 8.05
CA ASN A 157 -21.13 -58.44 9.35
C ASN A 157 -19.97 -59.45 9.45
N GLU A 158 -19.54 -60.03 8.32
CA GLU A 158 -18.42 -60.97 8.27
C GLU A 158 -17.07 -60.22 8.26
N LYS A 159 -17.04 -59.01 7.69
CA LYS A 159 -15.88 -58.10 7.78
C LYS A 159 -15.65 -57.62 9.23
N LYS A 160 -16.71 -57.33 9.99
CA LYS A 160 -16.65 -56.99 11.43
C LYS A 160 -15.97 -58.08 12.28
N LYS A 161 -16.18 -59.36 11.94
CA LYS A 161 -15.55 -60.50 12.64
C LYS A 161 -14.05 -60.59 12.42
N ILE A 162 -13.57 -60.31 11.20
CA ILE A 162 -12.12 -60.24 10.94
C ILE A 162 -11.50 -59.07 11.69
N LEU A 163 -12.17 -57.93 11.72
CA LEU A 163 -11.69 -56.75 12.44
C LEU A 163 -11.51 -57.02 13.95
N GLN A 164 -12.45 -57.76 14.56
CA GLN A 164 -12.32 -58.23 15.94
C GLN A 164 -11.12 -59.16 16.15
N LEU A 165 -10.82 -60.04 15.18
CA LEU A 165 -9.65 -60.93 15.24
C LEU A 165 -8.34 -60.15 15.06
N LEU A 166 -8.30 -59.17 14.16
CA LEU A 166 -7.16 -58.28 13.95
C LEU A 166 -6.89 -57.43 15.21
N LYS A 167 -7.91 -57.02 15.96
CA LYS A 167 -7.71 -56.31 17.23
C LYS A 167 -6.87 -57.10 18.24
N GLY A 168 -6.94 -58.43 18.21
CA GLY A 168 -6.16 -59.30 19.08
C GLY A 168 -4.69 -59.48 18.69
N THR A 169 -4.24 -58.96 17.55
CA THR A 169 -2.87 -59.12 17.03
C THR A 169 -2.04 -57.84 17.18
N SER A 170 -0.77 -57.98 17.56
CA SER A 170 0.21 -56.89 17.62
C SER A 170 0.87 -56.64 16.26
N HIS A 171 1.30 -55.41 15.95
CA HIS A 171 2.06 -55.04 14.74
C HIS A 171 1.32 -55.32 13.42
N ILE A 172 0.21 -54.62 13.21
CA ILE A 172 -0.68 -54.79 12.04
C ILE A 172 -0.24 -53.94 10.86
N SER A 173 0.44 -52.82 11.14
CA SER A 173 0.90 -51.86 10.13
C SER A 173 1.58 -52.48 8.88
N PRO A 174 2.51 -53.44 8.99
CA PRO A 174 3.27 -53.88 7.81
C PRO A 174 2.51 -54.81 6.85
N TRP A 175 1.40 -55.43 7.25
CA TRP A 175 0.75 -56.48 6.43
C TRP A 175 -0.77 -56.41 6.38
N ALA A 176 -1.43 -55.98 7.47
CA ALA A 176 -2.88 -56.09 7.61
C ALA A 176 -3.65 -54.81 7.28
N ILE A 177 -2.98 -53.65 7.13
CA ILE A 177 -3.63 -52.39 6.70
C ILE A 177 -4.48 -52.60 5.43
N PRO A 178 -3.98 -53.19 4.32
CA PRO A 178 -4.75 -53.31 3.09
C PRO A 178 -5.99 -54.20 3.22
N LEU A 179 -6.12 -54.97 4.30
CA LEU A 179 -7.25 -55.85 4.58
C LEU A 179 -8.42 -55.07 5.21
N ILE A 180 -8.17 -53.86 5.73
CA ILE A 180 -9.17 -52.99 6.38
C ILE A 180 -9.79 -52.09 5.30
N GLN A 181 -10.53 -52.67 4.37
CA GLN A 181 -11.22 -51.95 3.29
C GLN A 181 -12.74 -51.92 3.52
N PHE A 182 -13.20 -50.82 4.13
CA PHE A 182 -14.60 -50.54 4.33
C PHE A 182 -15.02 -49.41 3.40
N HIS A 183 -15.98 -49.69 2.52
CA HIS A 183 -16.53 -48.70 1.61
C HIS A 183 -17.95 -48.42 2.05
N ALA A 184 -18.24 -47.15 2.32
CA ALA A 184 -19.58 -46.66 2.49
C ALA A 184 -19.81 -45.52 1.49
N SER A 185 -20.90 -45.63 0.75
CA SER A 185 -21.30 -44.66 -0.29
C SER A 185 -22.64 -44.00 0.02
N ASP A 186 -23.55 -44.71 0.69
CA ASP A 186 -24.89 -44.23 0.99
C ASP A 186 -25.10 -44.02 2.49
N ILE A 187 -25.98 -43.10 2.87
CA ILE A 187 -26.29 -42.83 4.29
C ILE A 187 -26.88 -44.04 5.03
N THR A 188 -27.46 -45.01 4.33
CA THR A 188 -27.93 -46.27 4.93
C THR A 188 -26.78 -47.12 5.49
N ASP A 189 -25.55 -46.88 5.05
CA ASP A 189 -24.35 -47.55 5.55
C ASP A 189 -23.74 -46.83 6.76
N ALA A 190 -24.26 -45.67 7.16
CA ALA A 190 -23.75 -44.84 8.25
C ALA A 190 -23.68 -45.59 9.58
N GLU A 191 -24.77 -46.24 10.00
CA GLU A 191 -24.81 -47.01 11.25
C GLU A 191 -23.78 -48.14 11.24
N ASN A 192 -23.65 -48.83 10.10
CA ASN A 192 -22.66 -49.89 9.93
C ASN A 192 -21.23 -49.36 10.01
N TYR A 193 -20.96 -48.17 9.47
CA TYR A 193 -19.65 -47.54 9.51
C TYR A 193 -19.30 -47.02 10.90
N ILE A 194 -20.26 -46.42 11.62
CA ILE A 194 -20.10 -46.02 13.03
C ILE A 194 -19.84 -47.25 13.90
N GLU A 195 -20.57 -48.36 13.71
CA GLU A 195 -20.28 -49.61 14.42
C GLU A 195 -18.87 -50.14 14.13
N ILE A 196 -18.31 -49.92 12.94
CA ILE A 196 -16.93 -50.27 12.62
C ILE A 196 -15.93 -49.39 13.38
N LEU A 197 -16.16 -48.08 13.42
CA LEU A 197 -15.37 -47.15 14.22
C LEU A 197 -15.43 -47.51 15.71
N ASP A 198 -16.63 -47.83 16.20
CA ASP A 198 -16.83 -48.31 17.55
C ASP A 198 -16.13 -49.66 17.75
N ILE A 199 -16.09 -50.61 16.81
CA ILE A 199 -15.31 -51.85 17.03
C ILE A 199 -13.81 -51.57 17.21
N ILE A 200 -13.28 -50.63 16.42
CA ILE A 200 -11.87 -50.23 16.44
C ILE A 200 -11.52 -49.53 17.75
N PHE A 201 -12.32 -48.55 18.17
CA PHE A 201 -12.03 -47.73 19.35
C PHE A 201 -12.69 -48.25 20.66
N PHE A 202 -13.82 -48.97 20.56
CA PHE A 202 -14.79 -49.31 21.61
C PHE A 202 -15.51 -50.67 21.42
N ASN A 203 -14.86 -51.81 21.71
CA ASN A 203 -15.65 -53.01 22.00
C ASN A 203 -15.00 -53.99 22.98
N GLN A 204 -15.86 -54.36 23.95
CA GLN A 204 -16.01 -55.48 24.91
C GLN A 204 -14.90 -56.55 24.88
N GLU A 205 -14.14 -56.85 25.93
CA GLU A 205 -14.28 -56.80 27.39
C GLU A 205 -12.90 -56.40 27.99
N THR A 206 -12.88 -55.80 29.18
CA THR A 206 -11.70 -55.34 29.98
C THR A 206 -11.03 -54.00 29.60
N ASP A 207 -10.72 -53.22 30.65
CA ASP A 207 -9.85 -52.02 30.67
C ASP A 207 -8.37 -52.39 30.37
N GLU A 208 -8.14 -53.33 29.47
CA GLU A 208 -6.79 -53.73 29.09
C GLU A 208 -6.17 -52.72 28.13
N THR A 209 -4.87 -52.51 28.30
CA THR A 209 -4.06 -51.67 27.42
C THR A 209 -4.25 -52.11 25.97
N PRO A 210 -4.46 -51.18 25.02
CA PRO A 210 -4.61 -51.52 23.62
C PRO A 210 -3.40 -52.34 23.16
N THR A 211 -3.67 -53.45 22.49
CA THR A 211 -2.68 -54.34 21.85
C THR A 211 -1.95 -53.64 20.70
N TRP A 212 -2.60 -52.65 20.08
CA TRP A 212 -2.10 -51.87 18.97
C TRP A 212 -1.22 -50.72 19.43
N THR A 213 -0.15 -50.49 18.68
CA THR A 213 0.72 -49.33 18.88
C THR A 213 0.08 -48.06 18.31
N GLU A 214 0.63 -46.90 18.67
CA GLU A 214 0.15 -45.61 18.16
C GLU A 214 0.25 -45.53 16.61
N ASP A 215 1.32 -46.09 16.03
CA ASP A 215 1.52 -46.18 14.58
C ASP A 215 0.48 -47.08 13.90
N ASP A 216 0.08 -48.17 14.55
CA ASP A 216 -0.97 -49.07 14.04
C ASP A 216 -2.32 -48.36 13.95
N PHE A 217 -2.69 -47.55 14.95
CA PHE A 217 -3.92 -46.76 14.89
C PHE A 217 -3.89 -45.69 13.80
N LEU A 218 -2.75 -45.00 13.61
CA LEU A 218 -2.60 -44.00 12.55
C LEU A 218 -2.72 -44.63 11.16
N ALA A 219 -2.07 -45.77 10.95
CA ALA A 219 -2.16 -46.56 9.73
C ALA A 219 -3.61 -46.99 9.42
N VAL A 220 -4.36 -47.41 10.44
CA VAL A 220 -5.78 -47.77 10.31
C VAL A 220 -6.62 -46.54 9.96
N MET A 221 -6.36 -45.39 10.59
CA MET A 221 -7.08 -44.15 10.28
C MET A 221 -6.87 -43.70 8.83
N ASP A 222 -5.64 -43.75 8.32
CA ASP A 222 -5.33 -43.35 6.95
C ASP A 222 -5.98 -44.29 5.92
N GLN A 223 -6.06 -45.59 6.24
CA GLN A 223 -6.73 -46.57 5.39
C GLN A 223 -8.27 -46.45 5.44
N LEU A 224 -8.84 -46.04 6.57
CA LEU A 224 -10.28 -45.83 6.72
C LEU A 224 -10.79 -44.62 5.95
N ALA A 225 -9.94 -43.62 5.67
CA ALA A 225 -10.28 -42.41 4.92
C ALA A 225 -11.66 -41.82 5.32
N ILE A 226 -11.82 -41.56 6.63
CA ILE A 226 -13.09 -41.21 7.27
C ILE A 226 -13.74 -39.98 6.61
N ASP A 227 -12.94 -38.99 6.25
CA ASP A 227 -13.32 -37.77 5.54
C ASP A 227 -13.87 -38.04 4.14
N PHE A 228 -13.23 -38.93 3.37
CA PHE A 228 -13.69 -39.33 2.04
C PHE A 228 -15.05 -40.04 2.09
N HIS A 229 -15.22 -41.00 3.00
CA HIS A 229 -16.48 -41.71 3.14
C HIS A 229 -17.60 -40.82 3.68
N TYR A 230 -17.29 -39.91 4.60
CA TYR A 230 -18.25 -38.92 5.08
C TYR A 230 -18.75 -38.01 3.95
N SER A 231 -17.85 -37.50 3.11
CA SER A 231 -18.21 -36.69 1.93
C SER A 231 -19.10 -37.48 0.95
N LYS A 232 -18.79 -38.75 0.68
CA LYS A 232 -19.62 -39.61 -0.19
C LYS A 232 -21.01 -39.89 0.40
N MET A 233 -21.10 -40.23 1.68
CA MET A 233 -22.39 -40.41 2.36
C MET A 233 -23.20 -39.11 2.35
N MET A 234 -22.53 -37.97 2.53
CA MET A 234 -23.17 -36.67 2.43
C MET A 234 -23.73 -36.46 1.02
N GLU A 235 -22.94 -36.66 -0.05
CA GLU A 235 -23.39 -36.57 -1.46
C GLU A 235 -24.61 -37.44 -1.79
N SER A 236 -24.78 -38.58 -1.11
CA SER A 236 -25.92 -39.49 -1.32
C SER A 236 -27.27 -38.91 -0.88
N ILE A 237 -27.27 -37.89 0.00
CA ILE A 237 -28.47 -37.20 0.46
C ILE A 237 -28.89 -36.20 -0.62
N GLY A 238 -30.06 -36.43 -1.21
CA GLY A 238 -30.64 -35.55 -2.22
C GLY A 238 -30.96 -34.15 -1.69
N PRO A 239 -31.00 -33.11 -2.55
CA PRO A 239 -31.29 -31.73 -2.12
C PRO A 239 -32.71 -31.57 -1.54
N ASP A 240 -33.64 -32.46 -1.89
CA ASP A 240 -35.05 -32.45 -1.45
C ASP A 240 -35.28 -33.18 -0.12
N GLU A 241 -34.26 -33.85 0.44
CA GLU A 241 -34.37 -34.58 1.72
C GLU A 241 -34.16 -33.67 2.94
N PRO A 242 -34.84 -33.94 4.07
CA PRO A 242 -34.76 -33.06 5.24
C PRO A 242 -33.39 -33.16 5.94
N PRO A 243 -32.79 -32.01 6.33
CA PRO A 243 -31.40 -31.94 6.83
C PRO A 243 -31.14 -32.70 8.14
N HIS A 244 -32.19 -33.07 8.89
CA HIS A 244 -32.07 -33.72 10.20
C HIS A 244 -31.25 -35.02 10.18
N LEU A 245 -31.38 -35.85 9.13
CA LEU A 245 -30.65 -37.11 9.01
C LEU A 245 -29.14 -36.88 8.91
N LEU A 246 -28.73 -35.84 8.19
CA LEU A 246 -27.33 -35.44 8.09
C LEU A 246 -26.79 -35.01 9.46
N PHE A 247 -27.49 -34.10 10.16
CA PHE A 247 -27.02 -33.61 11.47
C PHE A 247 -26.99 -34.70 12.56
N GLU A 248 -27.96 -35.62 12.57
CA GLU A 248 -27.98 -36.76 13.50
C GLU A 248 -26.80 -37.71 13.23
N PHE A 249 -26.54 -38.00 11.95
CA PHE A 249 -25.38 -38.77 11.54
C PHE A 249 -24.05 -38.07 11.90
N SER A 250 -23.90 -36.80 11.57
CA SER A 250 -22.69 -36.03 11.88
C SER A 250 -22.44 -35.94 13.39
N ARG A 251 -23.49 -35.79 14.20
CA ARG A 251 -23.39 -35.77 15.67
C ARG A 251 -22.96 -37.14 16.20
N THR A 252 -23.58 -38.22 15.79
CA THR A 252 -23.21 -39.58 16.26
C THR A 252 -21.78 -39.95 15.88
N MET A 253 -21.36 -39.58 14.67
CA MET A 253 -20.00 -39.82 14.18
C MET A 253 -18.95 -38.98 14.95
N THR A 254 -19.20 -37.69 15.13
CA THR A 254 -18.30 -36.83 15.92
C THR A 254 -18.25 -37.21 17.39
N ASP A 255 -19.38 -37.63 17.99
CA ASP A 255 -19.43 -38.11 19.37
C ASP A 255 -18.61 -39.40 19.57
N SER A 256 -18.65 -40.34 18.63
CA SER A 256 -17.82 -41.55 18.68
C SER A 256 -16.33 -41.20 18.63
N LEU A 257 -15.94 -40.30 17.71
CA LEU A 257 -14.55 -39.82 17.61
C LEU A 257 -14.10 -39.03 18.84
N LEU A 258 -14.95 -38.17 19.41
CA LEU A 258 -14.66 -37.42 20.63
C LEU A 258 -14.52 -38.33 21.85
N LYS A 259 -15.31 -39.40 21.93
CA LYS A 259 -15.10 -40.46 22.94
C LYS A 259 -13.74 -41.11 22.73
N ALA A 260 -13.33 -41.38 21.48
CA ALA A 260 -12.04 -42.01 21.17
C ALA A 260 -10.87 -41.13 21.63
N ILE A 261 -10.95 -39.84 21.36
CA ILE A 261 -10.01 -38.82 21.85
C ILE A 261 -9.88 -38.86 23.38
N LYS A 262 -11.00 -38.94 24.11
CA LYS A 262 -11.00 -39.03 25.59
C LYS A 262 -10.34 -40.32 26.11
N ARG A 263 -10.52 -41.45 25.41
CA ARG A 263 -9.92 -42.75 25.79
C ARG A 263 -8.41 -42.78 25.56
N PHE A 264 -7.96 -42.30 24.40
CA PHE A 264 -6.56 -42.42 23.97
C PHE A 264 -5.70 -41.18 24.27
N GLY A 265 -6.07 -40.36 25.26
CA GLY A 265 -5.37 -39.13 25.60
C GLY A 265 -3.87 -39.29 25.91
N SER A 266 -3.39 -40.50 26.21
CA SER A 266 -1.94 -40.79 26.35
C SER A 266 -1.18 -40.82 25.01
N MET A 267 -1.86 -41.12 23.89
CA MET A 267 -1.30 -41.21 22.53
C MET A 267 -1.48 -39.88 21.80
N LYS A 268 -0.45 -39.02 21.80
CA LYS A 268 -0.55 -37.63 21.36
C LYS A 268 -0.78 -37.45 19.85
N SER A 269 -0.12 -38.26 19.03
CA SER A 269 -0.24 -38.17 17.56
C SER A 269 -1.58 -38.71 17.08
N LEU A 270 -2.08 -39.79 17.69
CA LEU A 270 -3.43 -40.31 17.42
C LEU A 270 -4.52 -39.30 17.82
N THR A 271 -4.43 -38.76 19.05
CA THR A 271 -5.34 -37.72 19.55
C THR A 271 -5.36 -36.50 18.62
N LYS A 272 -4.19 -36.10 18.10
CA LYS A 272 -4.07 -35.00 17.13
C LYS A 272 -4.76 -35.33 15.81
N ARG A 273 -4.53 -36.52 15.24
CA ARG A 273 -5.14 -36.94 13.98
C ARG A 273 -6.65 -37.04 14.10
N LEU A 274 -7.17 -37.66 15.16
CA LEU A 274 -8.60 -37.75 15.45
C LEU A 274 -9.25 -36.37 15.57
N SER A 275 -8.61 -35.44 16.30
CA SER A 275 -9.13 -34.08 16.45
C SER A 275 -9.16 -33.32 15.12
N GLN A 276 -8.15 -33.50 14.27
CA GLN A 276 -8.12 -32.95 12.91
C GLN A 276 -9.24 -33.53 12.04
N THR A 277 -9.50 -34.84 12.11
CA THR A 277 -10.61 -35.47 11.40
C THR A 277 -11.94 -34.89 11.85
N VAL A 278 -12.17 -34.72 13.17
CA VAL A 278 -13.40 -34.12 13.69
C VAL A 278 -13.61 -32.69 13.16
N ILE A 279 -12.57 -31.86 13.12
CA ILE A 279 -12.65 -30.51 12.53
C ILE A 279 -12.95 -30.58 11.03
N GLN A 280 -12.30 -31.49 10.30
CA GLN A 280 -12.53 -31.68 8.87
C GLN A 280 -13.98 -32.10 8.58
N LEU A 281 -14.56 -32.96 9.41
CA LEU A 281 -15.98 -33.34 9.30
C LEU A 281 -16.90 -32.15 9.53
N ALA A 282 -16.58 -31.27 10.48
CA ALA A 282 -17.34 -30.05 10.72
C ALA A 282 -17.26 -29.07 9.53
N LEU A 283 -16.08 -28.93 8.90
CA LEU A 283 -15.91 -28.12 7.69
C LEU A 283 -16.71 -28.68 6.50
N LEU A 284 -16.60 -30.00 6.27
CA LEU A 284 -17.35 -30.68 5.21
C LEU A 284 -18.87 -30.59 5.42
N LEU A 285 -19.35 -30.67 6.67
CA LEU A 285 -20.77 -30.48 7.00
C LEU A 285 -21.23 -29.08 6.58
N VAL A 286 -20.47 -28.05 6.96
CA VAL A 286 -20.78 -26.65 6.64
C VAL A 286 -20.78 -26.42 5.14
N GLU A 287 -19.72 -26.81 4.43
CA GLU A 287 -19.63 -26.69 2.97
C GLU A 287 -20.79 -27.41 2.27
N GLY A 288 -21.11 -28.63 2.71
CA GLY A 288 -22.22 -29.41 2.15
C GLY A 288 -23.61 -28.87 2.47
N THR A 289 -23.80 -28.10 3.54
CA THR A 289 -25.06 -27.39 3.80
C THR A 289 -25.19 -26.12 2.95
N GLU A 290 -24.09 -25.39 2.75
CA GLU A 290 -24.05 -24.19 1.91
C GLU A 290 -24.29 -24.52 0.43
N GLU A 291 -23.64 -25.56 -0.11
CA GLU A 291 -23.81 -26.00 -1.51
C GLU A 291 -25.27 -26.36 -1.84
N ARG A 292 -26.02 -26.85 -0.85
CA ARG A 292 -27.43 -27.25 -0.99
C ARG A 292 -28.42 -26.12 -0.73
N GLY A 293 -27.97 -25.01 -0.15
CA GLY A 293 -28.83 -23.87 0.19
C GLY A 293 -29.90 -24.19 1.25
N TRP A 294 -29.63 -25.14 2.16
CA TRP A 294 -30.56 -25.48 3.23
C TRP A 294 -30.58 -24.41 4.32
N ASP A 295 -31.77 -24.03 4.77
CA ASP A 295 -31.97 -23.10 5.90
C ASP A 295 -31.97 -23.87 7.23
N CYS A 296 -30.78 -24.13 7.76
CA CYS A 296 -30.55 -24.96 8.96
C CYS A 296 -29.61 -24.30 9.99
N GLN A 297 -29.67 -22.97 10.10
CA GLN A 297 -28.78 -22.18 10.97
C GLN A 297 -28.79 -22.65 12.43
N GLU A 298 -29.97 -22.97 12.99
CA GLU A 298 -30.09 -23.42 14.38
C GLU A 298 -29.39 -24.78 14.62
N GLN A 299 -29.49 -25.71 13.66
CA GLN A 299 -28.83 -27.01 13.77
C GLN A 299 -27.31 -26.89 13.64
N ILE A 300 -26.83 -26.00 12.77
CA ILE A 300 -25.40 -25.67 12.64
C ILE A 300 -24.88 -25.07 13.95
N ASP A 301 -25.60 -24.09 14.50
CA ASP A 301 -25.26 -23.42 15.76
C ASP A 301 -25.15 -24.42 16.91
N GLN A 302 -26.15 -25.29 17.09
CA GLN A 302 -26.15 -26.32 18.13
C GLN A 302 -25.00 -27.32 17.96
N PHE A 303 -24.72 -27.75 16.73
CA PHE A 303 -23.64 -28.70 16.45
C PHE A 303 -22.27 -28.10 16.74
N LEU A 304 -21.98 -26.91 16.21
CA LEU A 304 -20.70 -26.23 16.39
C LEU A 304 -20.48 -25.77 17.85
N CYS A 305 -21.52 -25.29 18.55
CA CYS A 305 -21.41 -24.95 19.98
C CYS A 305 -21.06 -26.18 20.82
N SER A 306 -21.73 -27.32 20.58
CA SER A 306 -21.43 -28.59 21.26
C SER A 306 -19.99 -29.04 21.00
N LEU A 307 -19.49 -28.83 19.78
CA LEU A 307 -18.12 -29.16 19.42
C LEU A 307 -17.11 -28.29 20.17
N VAL A 308 -17.34 -26.97 20.23
CA VAL A 308 -16.50 -26.03 20.99
C VAL A 308 -16.45 -26.41 22.47
N TYR A 309 -17.59 -26.70 23.09
CA TYR A 309 -17.66 -27.10 24.50
C TYR A 309 -16.92 -28.42 24.75
N SER A 310 -17.04 -29.39 23.83
CA SER A 310 -16.34 -30.66 23.93
C SER A 310 -14.81 -30.50 23.86
N PHE A 311 -14.30 -29.63 22.98
CA PHE A 311 -12.86 -29.34 22.91
C PHE A 311 -12.37 -28.48 24.07
N TYR A 312 -13.22 -27.61 24.63
CA TYR A 312 -12.91 -26.84 25.83
C TYR A 312 -12.71 -27.74 27.04
N ASP A 313 -13.60 -28.70 27.25
CA ASP A 313 -13.57 -29.66 28.36
C ASP A 313 -12.35 -30.60 28.34
N LEU A 314 -11.73 -30.80 27.18
CA LEU A 314 -10.50 -31.58 27.02
C LEU A 314 -9.24 -30.89 27.59
N LYS A 315 -9.34 -29.61 27.99
CA LYS A 315 -8.27 -28.80 28.61
C LYS A 315 -6.90 -28.89 27.92
N LYS A 316 -6.03 -29.82 28.35
CA LYS A 316 -4.59 -29.87 28.01
C LYS A 316 -4.29 -30.21 26.54
N ASP A 317 -5.18 -30.94 25.88
CA ASP A 317 -4.99 -31.38 24.49
C ASP A 317 -6.03 -30.80 23.51
N GLY A 318 -7.06 -30.11 24.00
CA GLY A 318 -8.17 -29.61 23.18
C GLY A 318 -8.00 -28.19 22.64
N TRP A 319 -7.39 -27.28 23.39
CA TRP A 319 -7.35 -25.85 23.04
C TRP A 319 -6.60 -25.55 21.74
N PHE A 320 -5.63 -26.39 21.37
CA PHE A 320 -4.91 -26.31 20.09
C PHE A 320 -5.85 -26.32 18.87
N PHE A 321 -6.99 -27.00 18.99
CA PHE A 321 -7.92 -27.22 17.88
C PHE A 321 -9.03 -26.16 17.79
N LEU A 322 -9.29 -25.44 18.88
CA LEU A 322 -10.36 -24.42 18.94
C LEU A 322 -10.25 -23.33 17.86
N PRO A 323 -9.06 -22.80 17.49
CA PRO A 323 -8.97 -21.78 16.44
C PRO A 323 -9.39 -22.26 15.05
N ASN A 324 -9.38 -23.57 14.78
CA ASN A 324 -9.64 -24.14 13.46
C ASN A 324 -11.14 -24.39 13.19
N ILE A 325 -12.01 -24.08 14.15
CA ILE A 325 -13.46 -24.24 14.02
C ILE A 325 -14.01 -23.10 13.13
N PRO A 326 -14.97 -23.36 12.21
CA PRO A 326 -15.51 -22.36 11.29
C PRO A 326 -16.49 -21.39 11.97
N TYR A 327 -15.99 -20.44 12.77
CA TYR A 327 -16.81 -19.45 13.50
C TYR A 327 -17.61 -18.50 12.60
N LYS A 328 -17.26 -18.36 11.31
CA LYS A 328 -17.94 -17.47 10.36
C LYS A 328 -19.39 -17.88 10.08
N VAL A 329 -19.71 -19.15 10.25
CA VAL A 329 -21.04 -19.70 9.93
C VAL A 329 -21.99 -19.63 11.12
N LEU A 330 -21.50 -19.33 12.32
CA LEU A 330 -22.33 -19.21 13.52
C LEU A 330 -23.17 -17.92 13.50
N SER A 331 -24.40 -18.01 14.01
CA SER A 331 -25.22 -16.83 14.29
C SER A 331 -24.60 -15.97 15.39
N MET A 332 -24.98 -14.68 15.46
CA MET A 332 -24.47 -13.79 16.49
C MET A 332 -24.86 -14.24 17.91
N GLU A 333 -26.05 -14.83 18.08
CA GLU A 333 -26.48 -15.40 19.36
C GLU A 333 -25.62 -16.61 19.76
N ALA A 334 -25.31 -17.50 18.82
CA ALA A 334 -24.43 -18.64 19.07
C ALA A 334 -22.99 -18.19 19.39
N LEU A 335 -22.48 -17.17 18.70
CA LEU A 335 -21.17 -16.57 19.01
C LEU A 335 -21.13 -15.97 20.42
N TRP A 336 -22.21 -15.33 20.88
CA TRP A 336 -22.32 -14.86 22.26
C TRP A 336 -22.31 -16.02 23.27
N GLN A 337 -23.05 -17.10 23.00
CA GLN A 337 -23.05 -18.29 23.85
C GLN A 337 -21.67 -18.96 23.93
N VAL A 338 -20.96 -19.05 22.81
CA VAL A 338 -19.58 -19.56 22.77
C VAL A 338 -18.65 -18.63 23.57
N THR A 339 -18.73 -17.33 23.34
CA THR A 339 -17.87 -16.33 24.01
C THR A 339 -18.07 -16.35 25.52
N THR A 340 -19.31 -16.33 25.99
CA THR A 340 -19.64 -16.37 27.43
C THR A 340 -19.22 -17.68 28.10
N HIS A 341 -19.30 -18.81 27.38
CA HIS A 341 -18.83 -20.11 27.87
C HIS A 341 -17.30 -20.15 28.00
N LEU A 342 -16.57 -19.75 26.95
CA LEU A 342 -15.10 -19.74 26.95
C LEU A 342 -14.53 -18.81 28.04
N LEU A 343 -15.16 -17.66 28.25
CA LEU A 343 -14.78 -16.68 29.28
C LEU A 343 -15.31 -17.01 30.67
N GLN A 344 -16.14 -18.05 30.82
CA GLN A 344 -16.78 -18.48 32.08
C GLN A 344 -17.56 -17.36 32.79
N MET A 345 -18.32 -16.58 32.02
CA MET A 345 -19.15 -15.48 32.55
C MET A 345 -20.30 -16.00 33.43
N GLU A 346 -20.56 -15.33 34.56
CA GLU A 346 -21.65 -15.69 35.49
C GLU A 346 -23.03 -15.36 34.90
N ASP A 347 -23.16 -14.20 34.25
CA ASP A 347 -24.34 -13.80 33.48
C ASP A 347 -24.15 -14.14 32.00
N ARG A 348 -25.04 -14.98 31.47
CA ARG A 348 -25.10 -15.35 30.05
C ARG A 348 -26.22 -14.64 29.28
N THR A 349 -26.86 -13.65 29.90
CA THR A 349 -27.95 -12.90 29.28
C THR A 349 -27.42 -12.06 28.12
N VAL A 350 -28.23 -11.91 27.08
CA VAL A 350 -27.88 -11.08 25.91
C VAL A 350 -27.91 -9.61 26.34
N PRO A 351 -26.85 -8.83 26.09
CA PRO A 351 -26.78 -7.43 26.50
C PRO A 351 -27.82 -6.56 25.76
N ILE A 352 -28.35 -5.54 26.45
CA ILE A 352 -29.42 -4.65 25.96
C ILE A 352 -28.86 -3.36 25.37
N SER A 353 -27.63 -2.97 25.74
CA SER A 353 -26.91 -1.85 25.09
C SER A 353 -25.40 -1.97 25.30
N LEU A 354 -24.62 -1.46 24.35
CA LEU A 354 -23.17 -1.41 24.44
C LEU A 354 -22.70 -0.51 25.60
N ASP A 355 -23.38 0.61 25.86
CA ASP A 355 -23.02 1.54 26.93
C ASP A 355 -23.19 0.92 28.32
N LEU A 356 -24.20 0.07 28.54
CA LEU A 356 -24.37 -0.68 29.79
C LEU A 356 -23.23 -1.69 30.00
N VAL A 357 -22.79 -2.36 28.94
CA VAL A 357 -21.66 -3.30 28.99
C VAL A 357 -20.35 -2.57 29.30
N LEU A 358 -20.13 -1.40 28.69
CA LEU A 358 -18.91 -0.60 28.88
C LEU A 358 -18.86 0.14 30.22
N ASN A 359 -20.01 0.58 30.77
CA ASN A 359 -20.06 1.43 31.97
C ASN A 359 -20.34 0.70 33.29
N GLU A 360 -21.14 -0.38 33.30
CA GLU A 360 -21.56 -1.04 34.55
C GLU A 360 -21.10 -2.50 34.68
N HIS A 361 -20.84 -3.24 33.59
CA HIS A 361 -20.58 -4.69 33.64
C HIS A 361 -19.55 -5.19 32.59
N LEU A 362 -18.33 -4.64 32.57
CA LEU A 362 -17.23 -5.35 31.90
C LEU A 362 -16.99 -6.69 32.64
N PRO A 363 -16.93 -7.83 31.92
CA PRO A 363 -17.03 -9.15 32.55
C PRO A 363 -15.88 -9.41 33.53
N ASN A 364 -16.21 -10.04 34.66
CA ASN A 364 -15.20 -10.50 35.59
C ASN A 364 -14.45 -11.72 35.01
N ILE A 365 -13.29 -11.43 34.42
CA ILE A 365 -12.44 -12.43 33.76
C ILE A 365 -11.55 -13.22 34.71
N THR A 366 -11.65 -13.05 36.04
CA THR A 366 -10.71 -13.69 36.99
C THR A 366 -10.69 -15.22 36.86
N ARG A 367 -11.85 -15.85 36.60
CA ARG A 367 -11.95 -17.30 36.42
C ARG A 367 -11.20 -17.77 35.16
N PHE A 368 -11.39 -17.05 34.05
CA PHE A 368 -10.67 -17.30 32.82
C PHE A 368 -9.14 -17.10 32.98
N GLN A 369 -8.72 -16.07 33.73
CA GLN A 369 -7.31 -15.84 34.05
C GLN A 369 -6.68 -17.00 34.85
N TYR A 370 -7.41 -17.58 35.81
CA TYR A 370 -6.93 -18.76 36.56
C TYR A 370 -6.74 -19.98 35.66
N GLU A 371 -7.69 -20.28 34.76
CA GLU A 371 -7.55 -21.41 33.82
C GLU A 371 -6.40 -21.20 32.81
N LEU A 372 -6.16 -19.96 32.36
CA LEU A 372 -5.00 -19.62 31.55
C LEU A 372 -3.69 -19.82 32.30
N HIS A 373 -3.66 -19.50 33.60
CA HIS A 373 -2.49 -19.70 34.44
C HIS A 373 -2.16 -21.19 34.62
N ASP A 374 -3.17 -22.05 34.72
CA ASP A 374 -2.99 -23.51 34.82
C ASP A 374 -2.53 -24.15 33.49
N ASN A 375 -2.86 -23.55 32.34
CA ASN A 375 -2.58 -24.10 31.00
C ASN A 375 -1.76 -23.15 30.10
N GLN A 376 -0.61 -22.68 30.61
CA GLN A 376 0.24 -21.67 29.94
C GLN A 376 0.63 -22.03 28.49
N ASN A 377 0.98 -23.29 28.22
CA ASN A 377 1.44 -23.72 26.89
C ASN A 377 0.35 -23.67 25.81
N GLN A 378 -0.91 -23.85 26.21
CA GLN A 378 -2.06 -23.90 25.29
C GLN A 378 -2.81 -22.56 25.24
N GLY A 379 -2.54 -21.64 26.17
CA GLY A 379 -3.22 -20.34 26.26
C GLY A 379 -3.12 -19.51 24.98
N VAL A 380 -2.03 -19.61 24.21
CA VAL A 380 -1.88 -18.91 22.92
C VAL A 380 -2.98 -19.32 21.93
N PHE A 381 -3.35 -20.60 21.88
CA PHE A 381 -4.41 -21.08 20.99
C PHE A 381 -5.79 -20.61 21.46
N MET A 382 -6.03 -20.53 22.77
CA MET A 382 -7.26 -19.93 23.30
C MET A 382 -7.39 -18.45 22.90
N LEU A 383 -6.30 -17.68 23.01
CA LEU A 383 -6.28 -16.26 22.64
C LEU A 383 -6.45 -16.08 21.11
N SER A 384 -5.87 -16.98 20.31
CA SER A 384 -6.08 -17.03 18.86
C SER A 384 -7.54 -17.37 18.51
N CYS A 385 -8.17 -18.30 19.24
CA CYS A 385 -9.58 -18.63 19.09
C CYS A 385 -10.49 -17.42 19.32
N LEU A 386 -10.26 -16.68 20.41
CA LEU A 386 -11.00 -15.43 20.69
C LEU A 386 -10.79 -14.40 19.57
N THR A 387 -9.60 -14.33 19.00
CA THR A 387 -9.29 -13.45 17.87
C THR A 387 -10.07 -13.85 16.62
N ASN A 388 -10.15 -15.15 16.31
CA ASN A 388 -10.90 -15.68 15.17
C ASN A 388 -12.41 -15.44 15.29
N ILE A 389 -12.97 -15.50 16.51
CA ILE A 389 -14.37 -15.15 16.79
C ILE A 389 -14.65 -13.68 16.46
N VAL A 390 -13.70 -12.78 16.75
CA VAL A 390 -13.89 -11.34 16.46
C VAL A 390 -13.70 -11.02 14.98
N THR A 391 -12.71 -11.64 14.33
CA THR A 391 -12.39 -11.37 12.92
C THR A 391 -13.39 -12.00 11.95
N CYS A 392 -14.21 -12.97 12.39
CA CYS A 392 -15.30 -13.50 11.56
C CYS A 392 -16.51 -12.57 11.47
N ILE A 393 -16.68 -11.65 12.44
CA ILE A 393 -17.76 -10.66 12.43
C ILE A 393 -17.48 -9.61 11.35
N PRO A 394 -18.46 -9.28 10.47
CA PRO A 394 -18.25 -8.34 9.37
C PRO A 394 -17.97 -6.91 9.88
N PRO A 395 -17.15 -6.12 9.16
CA PRO A 395 -16.87 -4.73 9.52
C PRO A 395 -18.11 -3.82 9.36
N GLY A 396 -18.12 -2.65 10.02
CA GLY A 396 -19.24 -1.68 9.94
C GLY A 396 -20.29 -1.83 11.05
N VAL A 397 -19.97 -2.59 12.09
CA VAL A 397 -20.84 -2.79 13.27
C VAL A 397 -21.06 -1.49 14.06
N ASP A 398 -20.15 -0.52 13.93
CA ASP A 398 -20.16 0.78 14.58
C ASP A 398 -21.03 1.85 13.89
N GLU A 399 -21.59 1.56 12.73
CA GLU A 399 -22.51 2.47 12.06
C GLU A 399 -23.81 2.66 12.86
N ILE A 400 -24.37 3.87 12.84
CA ILE A 400 -25.60 4.20 13.59
C ILE A 400 -26.79 3.34 13.13
N SER A 401 -26.78 2.89 11.88
CA SER A 401 -27.76 1.96 11.31
C SER A 401 -27.65 0.56 11.92
N SER A 402 -26.44 0.02 12.05
CA SER A 402 -26.19 -1.32 12.60
C SER A 402 -26.33 -1.36 14.12
N MET A 403 -26.03 -0.27 14.83
CA MET A 403 -26.27 -0.17 16.28
C MET A 403 -27.75 -0.10 16.68
N ARG A 404 -28.66 0.21 15.73
CA ARG A 404 -30.12 0.13 15.95
C ARG A 404 -30.66 -1.27 15.76
N ASP A 405 -29.89 -2.14 15.10
CA ASP A 405 -30.24 -3.53 14.88
C ASP A 405 -29.78 -4.36 16.10
N PRO A 406 -30.63 -5.22 16.69
CA PRO A 406 -30.24 -6.08 17.81
C PRO A 406 -29.01 -6.96 17.50
N GLU A 407 -28.88 -7.44 16.25
CA GLU A 407 -27.74 -8.25 15.82
C GLU A 407 -26.44 -7.44 15.79
N GLY A 408 -26.45 -6.25 15.18
CA GLY A 408 -25.28 -5.37 15.13
C GLY A 408 -24.84 -4.91 16.53
N MET A 409 -25.78 -4.60 17.42
CA MET A 409 -25.46 -4.29 18.81
C MET A 409 -24.80 -5.48 19.53
N LEU A 410 -25.32 -6.70 19.34
CA LEU A 410 -24.75 -7.90 19.94
C LEU A 410 -23.33 -8.16 19.41
N SER A 411 -23.12 -8.01 18.10
CA SER A 411 -21.79 -8.08 17.48
C SER A 411 -20.82 -7.08 18.14
N ALA A 412 -21.21 -5.83 18.33
CA ALA A 412 -20.37 -4.82 18.98
C ALA A 412 -20.00 -5.21 20.42
N CYS A 413 -20.94 -5.79 21.17
CA CYS A 413 -20.71 -6.26 22.53
C CYS A 413 -19.71 -7.43 22.57
N ILE A 414 -19.84 -8.41 21.67
CA ILE A 414 -18.90 -9.54 21.56
C ILE A 414 -17.48 -9.02 21.31
N ILE A 415 -17.32 -8.13 20.32
CA ILE A 415 -16.03 -7.55 19.95
C ILE A 415 -15.42 -6.79 21.14
N ALA A 416 -16.21 -5.93 21.80
CA ALA A 416 -15.74 -5.13 22.94
C ALA A 416 -15.32 -6.00 24.14
N VAL A 417 -16.11 -7.03 24.47
CA VAL A 417 -15.81 -7.98 25.56
C VAL A 417 -14.52 -8.73 25.28
N ILE A 418 -14.36 -9.29 24.08
CA ILE A 418 -13.14 -10.03 23.72
C ILE A 418 -11.92 -9.11 23.66
N ALA A 419 -12.04 -7.91 23.09
CA ALA A 419 -10.95 -6.94 23.08
C ALA A 419 -10.53 -6.56 24.51
N TYR A 420 -11.49 -6.39 25.42
CA TYR A 420 -11.22 -6.11 26.83
C TYR A 420 -10.54 -7.29 27.54
N THR A 421 -10.96 -8.54 27.28
CA THR A 421 -10.35 -9.72 27.91
C THR A 421 -8.89 -9.87 27.47
N LEU A 422 -8.63 -9.74 26.17
CA LEU A 422 -7.29 -9.72 25.60
C LEU A 422 -6.43 -8.60 26.21
N PHE A 423 -6.98 -7.38 26.29
CA PHE A 423 -6.28 -6.24 26.89
C PHE A 423 -5.88 -6.51 28.36
N ASN A 424 -6.79 -7.04 29.18
CA ASN A 424 -6.47 -7.33 30.57
C ASN A 424 -5.41 -8.42 30.74
N VAL A 425 -5.52 -9.53 29.99
CA VAL A 425 -4.58 -10.65 30.05
C VAL A 425 -3.16 -10.20 29.68
N ALA A 426 -3.03 -9.34 28.68
CA ALA A 426 -1.72 -8.95 28.15
C ALA A 426 -1.12 -7.69 28.78
N PHE A 427 -1.91 -6.80 29.38
CA PHE A 427 -1.40 -5.49 29.82
C PHE A 427 -1.64 -5.19 31.30
N ILE A 428 -2.69 -5.75 31.91
CA ILE A 428 -3.07 -5.45 33.31
C ILE A 428 -2.55 -6.54 34.27
N ASP A 429 -2.78 -7.81 33.96
CA ASP A 429 -2.30 -8.93 34.79
C ASP A 429 -0.78 -9.06 34.71
N LYS A 430 -0.08 -8.95 35.84
CA LYS A 430 1.39 -8.98 35.87
C LYS A 430 1.99 -10.32 35.46
N LEU A 431 1.33 -11.44 35.79
CA LEU A 431 1.85 -12.79 35.55
C LEU A 431 1.61 -13.23 34.11
N LEU A 432 0.38 -13.07 33.63
CA LEU A 432 0.02 -13.48 32.26
C LEU A 432 0.67 -12.58 31.19
N ARG A 433 0.92 -11.31 31.52
CA ARG A 433 1.62 -10.36 30.65
C ARG A 433 3.02 -10.81 30.26
N GLU A 434 3.79 -11.41 31.17
CA GLU A 434 5.14 -11.88 30.83
C GLU A 434 5.12 -13.01 29.80
N LEU A 435 4.01 -13.78 29.74
CA LEU A 435 3.83 -14.91 28.84
C LEU A 435 3.20 -14.50 27.50
N PHE A 436 2.10 -13.75 27.53
CA PHE A 436 1.22 -13.56 26.35
C PHE A 436 1.26 -12.15 25.73
N TYR A 437 2.05 -11.22 26.27
CA TYR A 437 2.07 -9.83 25.78
C TYR A 437 2.32 -9.72 24.27
N ARG A 438 3.29 -10.48 23.75
CA ARG A 438 3.63 -10.43 22.32
C ARG A 438 2.49 -10.98 21.46
N ASP A 439 1.97 -12.15 21.82
CA ASP A 439 0.95 -12.85 21.04
C ASP A 439 -0.36 -12.05 21.01
N VAL A 440 -0.80 -11.52 22.15
CA VAL A 440 -2.04 -10.72 22.22
C VAL A 440 -1.90 -9.40 21.48
N ARG A 441 -0.75 -8.73 21.58
CA ARG A 441 -0.51 -7.50 20.81
C ARG A 441 -0.61 -7.78 19.30
N ASP A 442 -0.02 -8.88 18.85
CA ASP A 442 -0.06 -9.27 17.44
C ASP A 442 -1.49 -9.70 17.02
N ASN A 443 -2.30 -10.26 17.94
CA ASN A 443 -3.73 -10.57 17.75
C ASN A 443 -4.67 -9.35 17.77
N LEU A 444 -4.36 -8.29 18.53
CA LEU A 444 -5.17 -7.06 18.55
C LEU A 444 -5.08 -6.29 17.23
N ARG A 445 -3.98 -6.45 16.49
CA ARG A 445 -3.77 -5.81 15.18
C ARG A 445 -4.85 -6.17 14.14
N PRO A 446 -5.14 -7.45 13.84
CA PRO A 446 -6.22 -7.81 12.92
C PRO A 446 -7.59 -7.39 13.46
N ILE A 447 -7.83 -7.46 14.78
CA ILE A 447 -9.09 -6.98 15.38
C ILE A 447 -9.32 -5.49 15.08
N CYS A 448 -8.32 -4.64 15.31
CA CYS A 448 -8.43 -3.20 15.04
C CYS A 448 -8.55 -2.88 13.55
N ARG A 449 -8.00 -3.72 12.66
CA ARG A 449 -8.17 -3.56 11.20
C ARG A 449 -9.57 -3.91 10.74
N CYS A 450 -10.18 -4.96 11.29
CA CYS A 450 -11.55 -5.33 10.99
C CYS A 450 -12.55 -4.36 11.63
N HIS A 451 -12.28 -3.93 12.87
CA HIS A 451 -13.19 -3.12 13.69
C HIS A 451 -12.48 -1.89 14.29
N PRO A 452 -12.34 -0.78 13.52
CA PRO A 452 -11.56 0.39 13.95
C PRO A 452 -12.04 1.08 15.22
N PHE A 453 -13.34 1.00 15.57
CA PHE A 453 -13.88 1.62 16.80
C PHE A 453 -13.23 1.06 18.09
N ILE A 454 -12.67 -0.15 18.03
CA ILE A 454 -11.94 -0.77 19.15
C ILE A 454 -10.68 0.03 19.51
N ILE A 455 -10.10 0.77 18.56
CA ILE A 455 -8.94 1.62 18.83
C ILE A 455 -9.29 2.71 19.87
N SER A 456 -10.51 3.29 19.80
CA SER A 456 -11.00 4.24 20.82
C SER A 456 -11.16 3.59 22.19
N LEU A 457 -11.70 2.37 22.26
CA LEU A 457 -11.84 1.63 23.52
C LEU A 457 -10.49 1.26 24.13
N LEU A 458 -9.57 0.70 23.33
CA LEU A 458 -8.20 0.41 23.74
C LEU A 458 -7.49 1.67 24.22
N PHE A 459 -7.69 2.81 23.55
CA PHE A 459 -7.12 4.08 23.98
C PHE A 459 -7.66 4.52 25.35
N ARG A 460 -8.98 4.45 25.57
CA ARG A 460 -9.61 4.77 26.86
C ARG A 460 -9.07 3.88 27.99
N TRP A 461 -9.02 2.56 27.79
CA TRP A 461 -8.48 1.63 28.79
C TRP A 461 -6.99 1.84 29.04
N THR A 462 -6.22 2.12 27.97
CA THR A 462 -4.80 2.47 28.10
C THR A 462 -4.62 3.71 28.97
N VAL A 463 -5.42 4.76 28.75
CA VAL A 463 -5.38 6.01 29.55
C VAL A 463 -5.73 5.74 31.02
N GLN A 464 -6.74 4.92 31.29
CA GLN A 464 -7.13 4.52 32.65
C GLN A 464 -6.02 3.75 33.38
N HIS A 465 -5.27 2.90 32.65
CA HIS A 465 -4.22 2.04 33.20
C HIS A 465 -2.79 2.53 32.88
N MET A 466 -2.59 3.82 32.59
CA MET A 466 -1.26 4.36 32.23
C MET A 466 -0.19 4.14 33.31
N ALA A 467 -0.59 4.09 34.59
CA ALA A 467 0.33 3.85 35.70
C ALA A 467 0.94 2.44 35.68
N THR A 468 0.26 1.44 35.11
CA THR A 468 0.74 0.06 35.05
C THR A 468 1.41 -0.29 33.72
N MET A 469 0.98 0.35 32.61
CA MET A 469 1.50 0.08 31.27
C MET A 469 2.75 0.90 30.93
N GLU A 470 2.85 2.17 31.36
CA GLU A 470 3.93 3.09 31.02
C GLU A 470 4.34 3.04 29.52
N ARG A 471 5.52 2.51 29.19
CA ARG A 471 6.03 2.37 27.81
C ARG A 471 5.34 1.29 26.98
N MET A 472 4.69 0.32 27.61
CA MET A 472 3.96 -0.75 26.92
C MET A 472 2.76 -0.21 26.13
N ALA A 473 2.17 0.90 26.60
CA ALA A 473 1.15 1.63 25.86
C ALA A 473 1.66 2.06 24.49
N LEU A 474 2.88 2.60 24.42
CA LEU A 474 3.48 3.03 23.17
C LEU A 474 3.66 1.84 22.21
N TYR A 475 4.18 0.71 22.69
CA TYR A 475 4.37 -0.49 21.89
C TYR A 475 3.07 -1.11 21.36
N LEU A 476 1.97 -1.03 22.11
CA LEU A 476 0.64 -1.42 21.63
C LEU A 476 0.25 -0.57 20.42
N PHE A 477 0.29 0.76 20.55
CA PHE A 477 -0.08 1.65 19.45
C PHE A 477 0.88 1.59 18.25
N HIS A 478 2.15 1.19 18.44
CA HIS A 478 3.06 0.90 17.32
C HIS A 478 2.65 -0.33 16.48
N SER A 479 1.93 -1.27 17.07
CA SER A 479 1.46 -2.46 16.36
C SER A 479 0.13 -2.24 15.61
N ILE A 480 -0.66 -1.26 16.06
CA ILE A 480 -1.99 -0.95 15.52
C ILE A 480 -1.87 -0.03 14.30
N HIS A 481 -2.75 -0.23 13.32
CA HIS A 481 -2.85 0.65 12.15
C HIS A 481 -3.81 1.81 12.46
N LEU A 482 -3.27 3.02 12.67
CA LEU A 482 -4.07 4.20 13.05
C LEU A 482 -4.69 4.94 11.85
N GLU A 483 -4.34 4.58 10.62
CA GLU A 483 -4.82 5.30 9.42
C GLU A 483 -6.33 5.11 9.16
N ASP A 484 -6.90 4.02 9.69
CA ASP A 484 -8.33 3.69 9.56
C ASP A 484 -9.15 4.15 10.78
N TRP A 485 -8.51 4.77 11.77
CA TRP A 485 -9.16 5.16 13.02
C TRP A 485 -9.89 6.50 12.89
N VAL A 486 -11.21 6.47 13.05
CA VAL A 486 -12.04 7.68 13.18
C VAL A 486 -12.11 8.09 14.65
N ILE A 487 -11.30 9.08 15.03
CA ILE A 487 -11.22 9.55 16.42
C ILE A 487 -12.50 10.28 16.87
N LEU A 488 -12.97 9.98 18.08
CA LEU A 488 -14.17 10.58 18.66
C LEU A 488 -13.83 11.83 19.49
N LYS A 489 -14.84 12.66 19.78
CA LYS A 489 -14.67 13.87 20.62
C LYS A 489 -14.14 13.53 22.01
N ASP A 490 -14.64 12.47 22.64
CA ASP A 490 -14.15 11.98 23.94
C ASP A 490 -12.66 11.62 23.89
N ASP A 491 -12.21 10.99 22.80
CA ASP A 491 -10.82 10.57 22.65
C ASP A 491 -9.90 11.80 22.51
N LEU A 492 -10.37 12.87 21.85
CA LEU A 492 -9.69 14.16 21.82
C LEU A 492 -9.58 14.79 23.21
N THR A 493 -10.60 14.67 24.06
CA THR A 493 -10.51 15.14 25.47
C THR A 493 -9.42 14.39 26.24
N LEU A 494 -9.27 13.08 26.00
CA LEU A 494 -8.24 12.26 26.63
C LEU A 494 -6.85 12.62 26.09
N LEU A 495 -6.69 12.81 24.78
CA LEU A 495 -5.44 13.28 24.19
C LEU A 495 -5.04 14.65 24.75
N HIS A 496 -5.97 15.58 24.87
CA HIS A 496 -5.75 16.87 25.51
C HIS A 496 -5.27 16.70 26.95
N LYS A 497 -5.91 15.85 27.74
CA LYS A 497 -5.49 15.54 29.12
C LYS A 497 -4.08 14.94 29.20
N LEU A 498 -3.72 14.05 28.28
CA LEU A 498 -2.38 13.43 28.21
C LEU A 498 -1.29 14.44 27.83
N LEU A 499 -1.60 15.41 26.98
CA LEU A 499 -0.66 16.46 26.56
C LEU A 499 -0.51 17.58 27.59
N THR A 500 -1.54 17.83 28.39
CA THR A 500 -1.63 19.03 29.24
C THR A 500 -1.37 18.81 30.73
N VAL A 501 -0.67 17.73 31.07
CA VAL A 501 -0.35 17.36 32.46
C VAL A 501 0.40 18.51 33.18
N PRO A 502 -0.05 18.93 34.39
CA PRO A 502 0.50 20.11 35.05
C PRO A 502 2.00 20.00 35.33
N SER A 503 2.76 20.92 34.74
CA SER A 503 4.22 21.06 34.85
C SER A 503 4.64 21.82 36.12
N SER A 504 4.17 21.38 37.29
CA SER A 504 4.59 21.98 38.58
C SER A 504 5.95 21.45 39.07
N CYS A 505 6.54 20.43 38.43
CA CYS A 505 7.80 19.81 38.83
C CYS A 505 8.92 20.02 37.79
N PRO A 506 10.17 20.32 38.19
CA PRO A 506 11.28 20.60 37.28
C PRO A 506 11.78 19.38 36.47
N SER A 507 11.36 18.16 36.79
CA SER A 507 11.62 16.94 36.02
C SER A 507 10.31 16.17 35.80
N LEU A 508 9.99 15.87 34.53
CA LEU A 508 8.85 15.00 34.18
C LEU A 508 9.10 13.58 34.72
N THR A 509 8.07 12.95 35.30
CA THR A 509 8.17 11.54 35.70
C THR A 509 8.21 10.63 34.46
N THR A 510 8.75 9.42 34.58
CA THR A 510 8.75 8.41 33.50
C THR A 510 7.34 8.17 32.94
N GLN A 511 6.33 8.18 33.81
CA GLN A 511 4.92 8.06 33.44
C GLN A 511 4.42 9.26 32.61
N GLN A 512 4.73 10.49 33.02
CA GLN A 512 4.33 11.70 32.28
C GLN A 512 4.98 11.75 30.90
N LEU A 513 6.25 11.35 30.81
CA LEU A 513 6.96 11.28 29.53
C LEU A 513 6.34 10.23 28.60
N ALA A 514 5.94 9.06 29.14
CA ALA A 514 5.21 8.05 28.37
C ALA A 514 3.84 8.54 27.90
N GLN A 515 3.10 9.31 28.72
CA GLN A 515 1.82 9.92 28.34
C GLN A 515 1.96 10.91 27.17
N ILE A 516 2.93 11.82 27.26
CA ILE A 516 3.21 12.80 26.19
C ILE A 516 3.66 12.07 24.92
N GLN A 517 4.54 11.07 25.03
CA GLN A 517 5.00 10.29 23.89
C GLN A 517 3.87 9.50 23.21
N LEU A 518 2.97 8.90 23.98
CA LEU A 518 1.79 8.21 23.45
C LEU A 518 0.88 9.18 22.68
N ALA A 519 0.54 10.32 23.28
CA ALA A 519 -0.33 11.31 22.64
C ALA A 519 0.32 11.89 21.37
N ARG A 520 1.63 12.17 21.40
CA ARG A 520 2.40 12.60 20.22
C ARG A 520 2.35 11.56 19.12
N TYR A 521 2.62 10.30 19.45
CA TYR A 521 2.61 9.20 18.49
C TYR A 521 1.25 9.03 17.84
N VAL A 522 0.18 9.02 18.65
CA VAL A 522 -1.19 8.89 18.16
C VAL A 522 -1.51 10.00 17.16
N ILE A 523 -1.35 11.27 17.56
CA ILE A 523 -1.67 12.43 16.72
C ILE A 523 -0.83 12.44 15.44
N GLU A 524 0.43 12.01 15.50
CA GLU A 524 1.32 11.98 14.34
C GLU A 524 0.89 10.97 13.27
N HIS A 525 0.29 9.85 13.66
CA HIS A 525 -0.05 8.74 12.76
C HIS A 525 -1.55 8.67 12.41
N LEU A 526 -2.33 9.72 12.73
CA LEU A 526 -3.70 9.85 12.27
C LEU A 526 -3.75 10.15 10.76
N ASN A 527 -4.82 9.72 10.11
CA ASN A 527 -5.03 9.98 8.70
C ASN A 527 -5.66 11.36 8.46
N TYR A 528 -4.81 12.34 8.13
CA TYR A 528 -5.24 13.71 7.75
C TYR A 528 -5.56 13.86 6.25
N GLY A 529 -5.62 12.75 5.51
CA GLY A 529 -5.93 12.71 4.08
C GLY A 529 -7.43 12.83 3.80
N TYR A 530 -7.84 12.33 2.64
CA TYR A 530 -9.23 12.37 2.16
C TYR A 530 -9.82 10.97 2.07
N ARG A 531 -11.13 10.82 2.29
CA ARG A 531 -11.81 9.52 2.11
C ARG A 531 -11.88 9.17 0.62
N HIS A 532 -11.64 7.90 0.32
CA HIS A 532 -11.78 7.34 -1.03
C HIS A 532 -13.24 7.43 -1.49
N ASN A 533 -13.45 7.83 -2.75
CA ASN A 533 -14.78 7.89 -3.41
C ASN A 533 -15.87 8.71 -2.66
N SER A 534 -15.47 9.67 -1.85
CA SER A 534 -16.41 10.60 -1.20
C SER A 534 -16.36 11.97 -1.87
N ILE A 535 -17.53 12.60 -2.02
CA ILE A 535 -17.65 13.97 -2.50
C ILE A 535 -18.26 14.80 -1.38
N ASP A 536 -17.62 15.92 -1.07
CA ASP A 536 -18.13 16.91 -0.15
C ASP A 536 -19.32 17.63 -0.78
N LEU A 537 -20.50 17.42 -0.19
CA LEU A 537 -21.74 18.08 -0.60
C LEU A 537 -21.78 19.54 -0.10
N VAL A 538 -20.95 19.91 0.88
CA VAL A 538 -20.86 21.27 1.39
C VAL A 538 -19.96 22.07 0.44
N CYS A 539 -20.58 22.90 -0.40
CA CYS A 539 -19.82 23.77 -1.31
C CYS A 539 -19.01 24.80 -0.51
N SER A 540 -17.68 24.79 -0.68
CA SER A 540 -16.83 25.83 -0.11
C SER A 540 -17.09 27.16 -0.79
N LYS A 541 -17.41 28.19 -0.02
CA LYS A 541 -17.57 29.55 -0.52
C LYS A 541 -16.25 30.14 -1.06
N SER A 542 -15.10 29.69 -0.56
CA SER A 542 -13.78 30.16 -1.03
C SER A 542 -13.24 29.37 -2.22
N GLN A 543 -13.74 28.15 -2.45
CA GLN A 543 -13.31 27.27 -3.55
C GLN A 543 -14.52 26.65 -4.27
N PRO A 544 -15.41 27.45 -4.90
CA PRO A 544 -16.68 26.97 -5.44
C PRO A 544 -16.59 26.27 -6.80
N TRP A 545 -15.44 26.34 -7.48
CA TRP A 545 -15.29 25.92 -8.88
C TRP A 545 -15.27 24.40 -9.10
N SER A 546 -14.99 23.60 -8.07
CA SER A 546 -14.98 22.14 -8.20
C SER A 546 -15.41 21.44 -6.92
N GLN A 547 -16.02 20.27 -7.08
CA GLN A 547 -16.34 19.38 -5.97
C GLN A 547 -15.06 18.85 -5.33
N ARG A 548 -15.03 18.82 -4.01
CA ARG A 548 -13.88 18.36 -3.22
C ARG A 548 -14.17 17.00 -2.62
N LYS A 549 -13.13 16.26 -2.25
CA LYS A 549 -13.27 15.08 -1.40
C LYS A 549 -13.54 15.47 0.04
N VAL A 550 -14.28 14.63 0.76
CA VAL A 550 -14.44 14.76 2.21
C VAL A 550 -13.12 14.35 2.88
N PRO A 551 -12.58 15.13 3.83
CA PRO A 551 -11.44 14.71 4.63
C PRO A 551 -11.77 13.41 5.40
N PHE A 552 -10.75 12.59 5.68
CA PHE A 552 -10.95 11.34 6.41
C PHE A 552 -11.51 11.59 7.81
N LEU A 553 -10.84 12.49 8.54
CA LEU A 553 -11.31 13.07 9.79
C LEU A 553 -12.23 14.25 9.51
N SER A 554 -13.23 14.46 10.36
CA SER A 554 -14.16 15.57 10.20
C SER A 554 -13.46 16.93 10.30
N TYR A 555 -14.02 17.97 9.69
CA TYR A 555 -13.49 19.33 9.82
C TYR A 555 -13.41 19.79 11.29
N GLU A 556 -14.39 19.41 12.11
CA GLU A 556 -14.38 19.67 13.56
C GLU A 556 -13.17 19.02 14.23
N THR A 557 -12.83 17.77 13.87
CA THR A 557 -11.66 17.06 14.40
C THR A 557 -10.35 17.78 14.04
N HIS A 558 -10.21 18.25 12.80
CA HIS A 558 -9.03 19.02 12.38
C HIS A 558 -8.88 20.33 13.17
N GLU A 559 -9.99 21.05 13.38
CA GLU A 559 -10.05 22.27 14.18
C GLU A 559 -9.67 21.99 15.65
N GLU A 560 -10.27 20.97 16.27
CA GLU A 560 -10.00 20.64 17.67
C GLU A 560 -8.55 20.21 17.90
N ILE A 561 -7.97 19.39 17.02
CA ILE A 561 -6.53 19.02 17.11
C ILE A 561 -5.67 20.28 17.03
N ALA A 562 -5.99 21.23 16.14
CA ALA A 562 -5.24 22.48 16.03
C ALA A 562 -5.25 23.28 17.34
N PHE A 563 -6.40 23.39 18.01
CA PHE A 563 -6.49 24.09 19.29
C PHE A 563 -5.89 23.32 20.46
N ILE A 564 -5.97 21.98 20.48
CA ILE A 564 -5.26 21.14 21.44
C ILE A 564 -3.74 21.37 21.35
N LEU A 565 -3.19 21.46 20.13
CA LEU A 565 -1.78 21.78 19.92
C LEU A 565 -1.43 23.17 20.49
N LEU A 566 -2.25 24.19 20.23
CA LEU A 566 -2.01 25.54 20.74
C LEU A 566 -2.02 25.61 22.28
N ASP A 567 -3.00 24.98 22.93
CA ASP A 567 -3.06 24.95 24.39
C ASP A 567 -1.91 24.16 25.01
N ALA A 568 -1.56 23.02 24.42
CA ALA A 568 -0.40 22.25 24.86
C ALA A 568 0.89 23.07 24.73
N CYS A 569 1.14 23.70 23.56
CA CYS A 569 2.28 24.58 23.36
C CYS A 569 2.32 25.73 24.38
N GLN A 570 1.17 26.32 24.72
CA GLN A 570 1.08 27.37 25.74
C GLN A 570 1.48 26.89 27.14
N LYS A 571 1.16 25.64 27.51
CA LYS A 571 1.58 25.06 28.79
C LYS A 571 3.08 24.72 28.83
N PHE A 572 3.68 24.35 27.70
CA PHE A 572 5.12 24.08 27.59
C PHE A 572 5.97 25.36 27.50
N GLN A 573 5.51 26.36 26.74
CA GLN A 573 6.19 27.63 26.53
C GLN A 573 5.17 28.78 26.51
N PRO A 574 4.86 29.39 27.68
CA PRO A 574 3.94 30.51 27.74
C PRO A 574 4.52 31.71 27.00
N ILE A 575 3.67 32.37 26.21
CA ILE A 575 3.99 33.62 25.53
C ILE A 575 3.96 34.74 26.57
N VAL A 576 5.07 35.49 26.69
CA VAL A 576 5.16 36.65 27.58
C VAL A 576 4.54 37.85 26.88
N GLU A 577 3.40 38.33 27.36
CA GLU A 577 2.81 39.59 26.91
C GLU A 577 3.29 40.75 27.79
N ASN A 578 3.68 41.87 27.17
CA ASN A 578 3.99 43.11 27.89
C ASN A 578 2.69 43.68 28.47
N GLN A 579 2.64 43.85 29.79
CA GLN A 579 1.46 44.23 30.60
C GLN A 579 0.90 45.66 30.37
N GLU A 580 1.13 46.31 29.23
CA GLU A 580 0.76 47.71 29.01
C GLU A 580 -0.48 47.93 28.11
N SER A 581 -1.21 46.89 27.68
CA SER A 581 -2.46 47.09 26.92
C SER A 581 -3.71 47.22 27.81
N ASN A 582 -4.44 48.31 27.60
CA ASN A 582 -5.68 48.73 28.27
C ASN A 582 -6.67 47.60 28.66
N ASN A 583 -7.28 47.78 29.84
CA ASN A 583 -8.19 46.90 30.60
C ASN A 583 -9.45 46.30 29.91
N ASN A 584 -9.61 46.34 28.58
CA ASN A 584 -10.83 45.85 27.92
C ASN A 584 -10.62 44.78 26.82
N ILE A 585 -9.38 44.37 26.52
CA ILE A 585 -9.10 43.31 25.52
C ILE A 585 -8.33 42.19 26.23
N LYS A 586 -8.92 40.98 26.28
CA LYS A 586 -8.23 39.78 26.79
C LYS A 586 -7.01 39.51 25.91
N GLY A 587 -5.86 39.27 26.52
CA GLY A 587 -4.62 38.92 25.79
C GLY A 587 -4.78 37.65 24.97
N THR A 588 -3.95 37.47 23.94
CA THR A 588 -3.96 36.29 23.05
C THR A 588 -3.81 35.00 23.86
N MET A 589 -3.00 35.04 24.92
CA MET A 589 -2.83 33.93 25.88
C MET A 589 -4.11 33.59 26.65
N GLU A 590 -4.83 34.61 27.14
CA GLU A 590 -6.08 34.41 27.90
C GLU A 590 -7.20 33.92 27.00
N LEU A 591 -7.23 34.35 25.73
CA LEU A 591 -8.19 33.88 24.72
C LEU A 591 -7.98 32.40 24.37
N VAL A 592 -6.74 31.96 24.07
CA VAL A 592 -6.45 30.53 23.80
C VAL A 592 -6.88 29.65 24.99
N GLY A 593 -6.56 30.06 26.22
CA GLY A 593 -6.99 29.35 27.43
C GLY A 593 -8.50 29.39 27.69
N THR A 594 -9.15 30.53 27.49
CA THR A 594 -10.62 30.70 27.69
C THR A 594 -11.40 29.86 26.67
N VAL A 595 -10.96 29.88 25.41
CA VAL A 595 -11.57 29.15 24.31
C VAL A 595 -11.53 27.63 24.56
N MET A 596 -10.44 27.11 25.12
CA MET A 596 -10.31 25.69 25.47
C MET A 596 -11.06 25.32 26.76
N SER A 597 -10.98 26.18 27.79
CA SER A 597 -11.67 25.99 29.06
C SER A 597 -13.19 25.85 28.89
N ASN A 598 -13.79 26.61 27.98
CA ASN A 598 -15.24 26.60 27.75
C ASN A 598 -15.75 25.34 27.02
N TYR A 599 -14.87 24.63 26.31
CA TYR A 599 -15.25 23.46 25.48
C TYR A 599 -14.91 22.12 26.14
N TYR A 600 -13.82 22.06 26.92
CA TYR A 600 -13.30 20.81 27.50
C TYR A 600 -13.51 20.66 29.01
N THR A 601 -14.26 21.56 29.67
CA THR A 601 -14.73 21.33 31.05
C THR A 601 -16.24 21.12 31.07
N PRO A 602 -16.72 19.94 31.51
CA PRO A 602 -17.22 19.85 32.88
C PRO A 602 -17.10 18.47 33.61
N ILE A 603 -17.32 18.53 34.94
CA ILE A 603 -17.64 17.47 35.94
C ILE A 603 -16.51 16.92 36.84
N ALA A 604 -15.25 16.71 36.40
CA ALA A 604 -14.23 16.13 37.29
C ALA A 604 -13.35 17.15 38.08
N ASP A 605 -13.24 18.39 37.61
CA ASP A 605 -12.31 19.40 38.19
C ASP A 605 -12.85 20.12 39.44
N GLN A 606 -14.01 19.72 39.98
CA GLN A 606 -14.48 20.23 41.27
C GLN A 606 -13.72 19.64 42.48
N LEU A 607 -12.90 18.60 42.29
CA LEU A 607 -12.20 17.93 43.40
C LEU A 607 -10.74 18.37 43.63
N LEU A 608 -10.15 19.18 42.74
CA LEU A 608 -8.76 19.64 42.88
C LEU A 608 -8.63 21.15 42.64
N LYS A 609 -9.42 21.96 43.37
CA LYS A 609 -9.11 23.39 43.53
C LYS A 609 -7.93 23.54 44.50
N SER A 610 -6.73 23.74 43.97
CA SER A 610 -5.67 24.44 44.70
C SER A 610 -5.40 25.78 44.00
N PRO A 611 -5.33 26.91 44.73
CA PRO A 611 -5.18 28.21 44.12
C PRO A 611 -3.76 28.40 43.59
N TYR A 612 -3.67 28.80 42.32
CA TYR A 612 -2.42 29.19 41.67
C TYR A 612 -1.75 30.34 42.42
N LEU A 613 -0.53 30.12 42.92
CA LEU A 613 0.41 31.16 43.34
C LEU A 613 1.51 31.25 42.26
N PRO A 614 1.77 32.43 41.67
CA PRO A 614 2.85 32.58 40.70
C PRO A 614 4.19 32.59 41.44
N ILE A 615 5.05 31.60 41.17
CA ILE A 615 6.42 31.58 41.69
C ILE A 615 7.37 32.11 40.61
N ASN A 616 7.85 33.32 40.83
CA ASN A 616 9.13 33.81 40.30
C ASN A 616 10.24 32.88 40.78
N ASN A 617 10.93 32.18 39.88
CA ASN A 617 12.30 31.70 40.12
C ASN A 617 13.03 31.45 38.80
N HIS A 618 13.82 32.45 38.40
CA HIS A 618 14.91 32.32 37.45
C HIS A 618 16.03 31.50 38.09
N GLN A 619 16.23 30.22 37.71
CA GLN A 619 17.58 29.60 37.81
C GLN A 619 17.78 28.23 37.12
N HIS A 620 16.80 27.63 36.44
CA HIS A 620 17.03 26.39 35.66
C HIS A 620 16.33 26.43 34.28
N VAL A 621 16.88 27.22 33.36
CA VAL A 621 16.28 27.51 32.03
C VAL A 621 16.77 26.56 30.93
N HIS A 622 18.00 26.04 31.00
CA HIS A 622 18.63 25.37 29.85
C HIS A 622 18.11 23.95 29.50
N SER A 623 17.52 23.18 30.43
CA SER A 623 16.94 21.85 30.10
C SER A 623 15.48 21.92 29.66
N LYS A 624 14.74 22.97 30.08
CA LYS A 624 13.34 23.19 29.68
C LYS A 624 13.21 23.74 28.25
N GLU A 625 14.15 24.61 27.83
CA GLU A 625 14.15 25.18 26.48
C GLU A 625 14.29 24.12 25.37
N GLY A 626 15.10 23.06 25.59
CA GLY A 626 15.28 21.99 24.62
C GLY A 626 14.01 21.15 24.37
N MET A 627 13.31 20.77 25.45
CA MET A 627 12.04 20.03 25.33
C MET A 627 10.92 20.88 24.73
N ALA A 628 10.84 22.18 25.08
CA ALA A 628 9.86 23.09 24.50
C ALA A 628 10.10 23.30 23.00
N ALA A 629 11.36 23.45 22.57
CA ALA A 629 11.72 23.56 21.16
C ALA A 629 11.32 22.31 20.36
N GLU A 630 11.64 21.12 20.86
CA GLU A 630 11.26 19.85 20.22
C GLU A 630 9.73 19.70 20.12
N PHE A 631 9.00 20.07 21.18
CA PHE A 631 7.54 20.00 21.20
C PHE A 631 6.91 20.96 20.18
N ILE A 632 7.40 22.21 20.09
CA ILE A 632 6.89 23.20 19.12
C ILE A 632 7.24 22.77 17.69
N ASP A 633 8.42 22.21 17.45
CA ASP A 633 8.79 21.68 16.13
C ASP A 633 7.89 20.49 15.73
N TRP A 634 7.53 19.62 16.67
CA TRP A 634 6.55 18.55 16.48
C TRP A 634 5.14 19.12 16.21
N ALA A 635 4.70 20.14 16.96
CA ALA A 635 3.40 20.77 16.76
C ALA A 635 3.30 21.42 15.37
N TRP A 636 4.36 22.05 14.87
CA TRP A 636 4.44 22.53 13.49
C TRP A 636 4.31 21.40 12.48
N PHE A 637 5.00 20.28 12.70
CA PHE A 637 4.93 19.11 11.83
C PHE A 637 3.49 18.61 11.68
N VAL A 638 2.75 18.50 12.79
CA VAL A 638 1.33 18.11 12.77
C VAL A 638 0.46 19.20 12.13
N ALA A 639 0.64 20.47 12.51
CA ALA A 639 -0.21 21.56 12.04
C ALA A 639 -0.19 21.73 10.51
N ILE A 640 0.95 21.49 9.85
CA ILE A 640 1.08 21.52 8.38
C ILE A 640 0.30 20.36 7.72
N GLN A 641 0.13 19.23 8.40
CA GLN A 641 -0.65 18.11 7.87
C GLN A 641 -2.16 18.34 7.96
N LEU A 642 -2.62 19.18 8.90
CA LEU A 642 -4.04 19.50 9.06
C LEU A 642 -4.60 20.25 7.84
N ARG A 643 -5.85 19.94 7.46
CA ARG A 643 -6.56 20.59 6.35
C ARG A 643 -7.28 21.86 6.81
N LEU A 644 -6.57 22.76 7.48
CA LEU A 644 -7.14 23.95 8.14
C LEU A 644 -7.80 24.92 7.16
N TYR A 645 -7.24 25.11 5.96
CA TYR A 645 -7.85 25.99 4.95
C TYR A 645 -9.17 25.44 4.41
N ASP A 646 -9.35 24.11 4.41
CA ASP A 646 -10.57 23.48 3.91
C ASP A 646 -11.69 23.47 4.95
N CYS A 647 -11.36 23.69 6.22
CA CYS A 647 -12.32 23.81 7.32
C CYS A 647 -13.21 25.06 7.18
N PRO A 648 -14.44 25.01 7.71
CA PRO A 648 -15.29 26.18 7.82
C PRO A 648 -14.61 27.24 8.69
N ILE A 649 -15.04 28.49 8.53
CA ILE A 649 -14.50 29.60 9.34
C ILE A 649 -14.83 29.33 10.81
N SER A 650 -13.78 29.33 11.63
CA SER A 650 -13.92 29.13 13.07
C SER A 650 -14.15 30.48 13.78
N PRO A 651 -15.21 30.60 14.60
CA PRO A 651 -15.40 31.79 15.44
C PRO A 651 -14.27 31.92 16.46
N ARG A 652 -13.81 30.79 17.02
CA ARG A 652 -12.69 30.71 17.99
C ARG A 652 -11.40 31.27 17.40
N ALA A 653 -11.09 30.87 16.15
CA ALA A 653 -9.91 31.38 15.45
C ALA A 653 -10.04 32.87 15.11
N THR A 654 -11.25 33.34 14.82
CA THR A 654 -11.52 34.75 14.51
C THR A 654 -11.32 35.63 15.75
N ASP A 655 -11.75 35.17 16.92
CA ASP A 655 -11.52 35.87 18.20
C ASP A 655 -10.03 35.95 18.55
N ILE A 656 -9.28 34.87 18.32
CA ILE A 656 -7.81 34.86 18.50
C ILE A 656 -7.15 35.77 17.45
N GLU A 657 -7.60 35.76 16.21
CA GLU A 657 -7.02 36.63 15.18
C GLU A 657 -7.24 38.12 15.50
N ALA A 658 -8.38 38.47 16.10
CA ALA A 658 -8.68 39.83 16.52
C ALA A 658 -7.72 40.38 17.60
N SER A 659 -6.97 39.52 18.31
CA SER A 659 -5.91 39.93 19.24
C SER A 659 -4.51 39.98 18.60
N ILE A 660 -4.36 39.52 17.36
CA ILE A 660 -3.10 39.53 16.60
C ILE A 660 -2.98 40.87 15.86
N ASP A 661 -2.71 41.93 16.62
CA ASP A 661 -2.51 43.27 16.09
C ASP A 661 -1.07 43.51 15.59
N LEU A 662 -0.87 44.59 14.84
CA LEU A 662 0.45 44.99 14.34
C LEU A 662 1.53 45.12 15.44
N PRO A 663 1.27 45.65 16.66
CA PRO A 663 2.24 45.67 17.75
C PRO A 663 2.67 44.26 18.18
N PHE A 664 1.74 43.31 18.26
CA PHE A 664 2.02 41.92 18.59
C PHE A 664 2.92 41.28 17.52
N ILE A 665 2.58 41.45 16.24
CA ILE A 665 3.38 40.95 15.12
C ILE A 665 4.81 41.50 15.16
N LYS A 666 4.97 42.81 15.41
CA LYS A 666 6.30 43.44 15.54
C LYS A 666 7.08 42.88 16.73
N ALA A 667 6.43 42.62 17.86
CA ALA A 667 7.07 41.99 19.02
C ALA A 667 7.59 40.58 18.69
N VAL A 668 6.80 39.77 17.97
CA VAL A 668 7.21 38.42 17.53
C VAL A 668 8.40 38.48 16.59
N LEU A 669 8.37 39.37 15.60
CA LEU A 669 9.44 39.54 14.63
C LEU A 669 10.75 40.01 15.27
N ASN A 670 10.68 40.81 16.34
CA ASN A 670 11.85 41.35 17.05
C ASN A 670 12.29 40.49 18.24
N SER A 671 11.58 39.41 18.56
CA SER A 671 11.91 38.54 19.70
C SER A 671 13.27 37.86 19.55
N PHE A 672 14.04 37.86 20.64
CA PHE A 672 15.33 37.18 20.73
C PHE A 672 15.21 35.69 21.10
N ASN A 673 14.03 35.25 21.56
CA ASN A 673 13.78 33.84 21.87
C ASN A 673 13.21 33.12 20.63
N PRO A 674 13.98 32.24 19.96
CA PRO A 674 13.53 31.54 18.75
C PRO A 674 12.35 30.60 19.02
N VAL A 675 12.28 29.99 20.21
CA VAL A 675 11.23 29.03 20.58
C VAL A 675 9.90 29.75 20.78
N SER A 676 9.89 30.85 21.55
CA SER A 676 8.69 31.67 21.78
C SER A 676 8.18 32.36 20.51
N SER A 677 9.08 32.84 19.66
CA SER A 677 8.70 33.44 18.37
C SER A 677 8.16 32.39 17.38
N SER A 678 8.69 31.17 17.38
CA SER A 678 8.14 30.05 16.62
C SER A 678 6.76 29.63 17.11
N HIS A 679 6.54 29.57 18.43
CA HIS A 679 5.22 29.32 19.00
C HIS A 679 4.20 30.41 18.59
N SER A 680 4.60 31.68 18.68
CA SER A 680 3.73 32.79 18.26
C SER A 680 3.39 32.73 16.77
N ALA A 681 4.35 32.33 15.93
CA ALA A 681 4.12 32.11 14.50
C ALA A 681 3.17 30.94 14.22
N LEU A 682 3.16 29.89 15.07
CA LEU A 682 2.23 28.77 14.97
C LEU A 682 0.80 29.21 15.27
N ILE A 683 0.60 30.04 16.30
CA ILE A 683 -0.71 30.65 16.61
C ILE A 683 -1.18 31.49 15.42
N ILE A 684 -0.31 32.34 14.87
CA ILE A 684 -0.63 33.15 13.69
C ILE A 684 -1.04 32.25 12.53
N TYR A 685 -0.31 31.17 12.24
CA TYR A 685 -0.63 30.23 11.17
C TYR A 685 -2.01 29.58 11.33
N ILE A 686 -2.31 29.02 12.51
CA ILE A 686 -3.57 28.31 12.77
C ILE A 686 -4.75 29.29 12.76
N ALA A 687 -4.64 30.42 13.46
CA ALA A 687 -5.68 31.44 13.51
C ALA A 687 -5.95 32.02 12.11
N PHE A 688 -4.90 32.39 11.37
CA PHE A 688 -5.01 32.91 10.01
C PHE A 688 -5.67 31.90 9.06
N SER A 689 -5.28 30.62 9.13
CA SER A 689 -5.81 29.56 8.25
C SER A 689 -7.28 29.23 8.49
N LEU A 690 -7.79 29.43 9.70
CA LEU A 690 -9.20 29.17 10.08
C LEU A 690 -10.08 30.43 10.08
N SER A 691 -9.49 31.61 9.89
CA SER A 691 -10.19 32.90 9.90
C SER A 691 -10.77 33.28 8.54
N VAL A 692 -11.62 34.33 8.54
CA VAL A 692 -12.09 34.94 7.29
C VAL A 692 -10.98 35.71 6.55
N THR A 693 -9.91 36.10 7.23
CA THR A 693 -8.83 36.90 6.65
C THR A 693 -8.11 36.16 5.51
N SER A 694 -7.92 34.85 5.63
CA SER A 694 -7.33 34.04 4.55
C SER A 694 -8.32 33.70 3.42
N ARG A 695 -9.62 33.96 3.59
CA ARG A 695 -10.68 33.57 2.65
C ARG A 695 -11.06 34.67 1.66
N HIS A 696 -10.66 35.92 1.88
CA HIS A 696 -11.04 37.05 1.03
C HIS A 696 -9.97 38.14 0.95
N PHE A 697 -9.57 38.55 -0.26
CA PHE A 697 -8.45 39.47 -0.47
C PHE A 697 -8.63 40.85 0.22
N LEU A 698 -9.81 41.48 0.16
CA LEU A 698 -10.01 42.78 0.84
C LEU A 698 -9.87 42.69 2.37
N ARG A 699 -10.20 41.54 2.98
CA ARG A 699 -10.01 41.33 4.42
C ARG A 699 -8.58 40.98 4.73
N PHE A 700 -7.94 40.20 3.85
CA PHE A 700 -6.51 39.91 3.90
C PHE A 700 -5.67 41.19 3.93
N SER A 701 -5.93 42.15 3.05
CA SER A 701 -5.23 43.43 3.02
C SER A 701 -5.55 44.31 4.23
N SER A 702 -6.80 44.35 4.67
CA SER A 702 -7.22 45.18 5.81
C SER A 702 -6.73 44.69 7.17
N ASN A 703 -6.59 43.36 7.36
CA ASN A 703 -6.22 42.74 8.64
C ASN A 703 -4.75 42.27 8.67
N GLU A 704 -3.84 43.04 8.09
CA GLU A 704 -2.39 42.78 8.17
C GLU A 704 -1.95 41.40 7.65
N GLY A 705 -2.66 40.85 6.65
CA GLY A 705 -2.40 39.50 6.11
C GLY A 705 -0.98 39.32 5.57
N TRP A 706 -0.42 40.35 4.92
CA TRP A 706 0.97 40.35 4.45
C TRP A 706 1.98 40.21 5.61
N MET A 707 1.77 40.93 6.71
CA MET A 707 2.63 40.88 7.89
C MET A 707 2.51 39.54 8.64
N LYS A 708 1.33 38.91 8.62
CA LYS A 708 1.12 37.56 9.16
C LYS A 708 1.91 36.51 8.34
N LEU A 709 1.80 36.53 7.01
CA LEU A 709 2.61 35.66 6.12
C LEU A 709 4.11 35.86 6.33
N TRP A 710 4.53 37.12 6.46
CA TRP A 710 5.92 37.48 6.72
C TRP A 710 6.44 36.89 8.03
N THR A 711 5.62 36.92 9.07
CA THR A 711 5.96 36.38 10.40
C THR A 711 6.06 34.87 10.38
N ILE A 712 5.13 34.19 9.69
CA ILE A 712 5.19 32.72 9.49
C ILE A 712 6.48 32.34 8.74
N LEU A 713 6.85 33.09 7.69
CA LEU A 713 8.09 32.84 6.95
C LEU A 713 9.35 33.02 7.81
N LYS A 714 9.42 34.11 8.61
CA LYS A 714 10.63 34.46 9.35
C LYS A 714 10.84 33.69 10.64
N ARG A 715 9.75 33.37 11.34
CA ARG A 715 9.78 32.77 12.69
C ARG A 715 9.17 31.37 12.75
N GLY A 716 8.37 30.97 11.76
CA GLY A 716 7.76 29.64 11.66
C GLY A 716 8.44 28.73 10.64
N LYS A 717 7.64 27.89 9.97
CA LYS A 717 8.10 26.93 8.96
C LYS A 717 7.78 27.41 7.53
N PRO A 718 8.74 27.34 6.58
CA PRO A 718 8.50 27.76 5.19
C PRO A 718 7.48 26.90 4.44
N GLU A 719 7.32 25.63 4.81
CA GLU A 719 6.33 24.70 4.25
C GLU A 719 4.90 25.23 4.43
N ALA A 720 4.62 25.85 5.59
CA ALA A 720 3.34 26.45 5.90
C ALA A 720 2.99 27.60 4.94
N VAL A 721 3.99 28.37 4.50
CA VAL A 721 3.83 29.47 3.54
C VAL A 721 3.53 28.95 2.14
N ILE A 722 4.21 27.87 1.71
CA ILE A 722 3.94 27.20 0.43
C ILE A 722 2.49 26.71 0.39
N GLN A 723 2.04 26.05 1.45
CA GLN A 723 0.68 25.53 1.57
C GLN A 723 -0.37 26.64 1.52
N ILE A 724 -0.25 27.65 2.39
CA ILE A 724 -1.19 28.76 2.43
C ILE A 724 -1.25 29.50 1.10
N LEU A 725 -0.10 29.88 0.51
CA LEU A 725 -0.08 30.63 -0.75
C LEU A 725 -0.71 29.84 -1.90
N SER A 726 -0.48 28.53 -1.94
CA SER A 726 -1.09 27.64 -2.94
C SER A 726 -2.61 27.52 -2.81
N ASP A 727 -3.17 27.73 -1.61
CA ASP A 727 -4.62 27.66 -1.36
C ASP A 727 -5.31 29.04 -1.50
N ILE A 728 -4.70 30.12 -1.01
CA ILE A 728 -5.33 31.45 -1.01
C ILE A 728 -5.29 32.10 -2.39
N ILE A 729 -4.19 31.97 -3.15
CA ILE A 729 -4.01 32.71 -4.41
C ILE A 729 -5.10 32.32 -5.42
N PRO A 730 -5.38 31.03 -5.71
CA PRO A 730 -6.44 30.66 -6.64
C PRO A 730 -7.81 31.17 -6.19
N SER A 731 -8.07 31.13 -4.88
CA SER A 731 -9.30 31.65 -4.27
C SER A 731 -9.45 33.17 -4.47
N PHE A 732 -8.37 33.92 -4.25
CA PHE A 732 -8.35 35.38 -4.44
C PHE A 732 -8.49 35.75 -5.91
N VAL A 733 -7.82 35.04 -6.81
CA VAL A 733 -7.91 35.27 -8.25
C VAL A 733 -9.32 34.98 -8.75
N TYR A 734 -9.96 33.91 -8.26
CA TYR A 734 -11.33 33.58 -8.62
C TYR A 734 -12.34 34.66 -8.21
N MET A 735 -12.16 35.29 -7.04
CA MET A 735 -13.10 36.30 -6.53
C MET A 735 -12.78 37.74 -6.94
N HIS A 736 -11.50 38.10 -7.07
CA HIS A 736 -11.00 39.48 -7.22
C HIS A 736 -10.11 39.69 -8.45
N GLY A 737 -9.99 38.70 -9.34
CA GLY A 737 -9.18 38.84 -10.55
C GLY A 737 -7.70 39.08 -10.26
N ASP A 738 -7.12 40.14 -10.83
CA ASP A 738 -5.70 40.49 -10.66
C ASP A 738 -5.40 41.47 -9.51
N ASP A 739 -6.41 41.87 -8.72
CA ASP A 739 -6.24 42.84 -7.62
C ASP A 739 -5.14 42.43 -6.64
N PHE A 740 -5.06 41.13 -6.31
CA PHE A 740 -4.01 40.58 -5.46
C PHE A 740 -2.59 40.83 -6.02
N PHE A 741 -2.43 40.71 -7.34
CA PHE A 741 -1.15 40.90 -8.01
C PHE A 741 -0.78 42.37 -8.17
N ASN A 742 -1.76 43.28 -8.12
CA ASN A 742 -1.53 44.72 -8.23
C ASN A 742 -1.07 45.37 -6.91
N ASP A 743 -1.18 44.67 -5.77
CA ASP A 743 -0.64 45.13 -4.48
C ASP A 743 0.90 45.19 -4.49
N GLU A 744 1.47 46.30 -4.02
CA GLU A 744 2.92 46.51 -3.92
C GLU A 744 3.57 45.54 -2.92
N SER A 745 2.83 45.16 -1.87
CA SER A 745 3.27 44.27 -0.79
C SER A 745 3.63 42.87 -1.29
N LEU A 746 3.01 42.42 -2.39
CA LEU A 746 3.36 41.14 -3.03
C LEU A 746 4.80 41.12 -3.51
N THR A 747 5.27 42.24 -4.10
CA THR A 747 6.63 42.34 -4.65
C THR A 747 7.66 42.27 -3.52
N ASP A 748 7.35 42.88 -2.38
CA ASP A 748 8.16 42.77 -1.17
C ASP A 748 8.17 41.34 -0.63
N LEU A 749 7.01 40.68 -0.45
CA LEU A 749 6.97 39.29 -0.01
C LEU A 749 7.78 38.37 -0.95
N PHE A 750 7.61 38.54 -2.26
CA PHE A 750 8.30 37.76 -3.28
C PHE A 750 9.83 37.93 -3.21
N ARG A 751 10.30 39.18 -3.07
CA ARG A 751 11.73 39.46 -2.83
C ARG A 751 12.22 38.70 -1.60
N HIS A 752 11.47 38.73 -0.51
CA HIS A 752 11.90 38.06 0.69
C HIS A 752 11.85 36.53 0.65
N LEU A 753 10.94 35.93 -0.14
CA LEU A 753 10.91 34.48 -0.38
C LEU A 753 12.16 34.03 -1.14
N ILE A 754 12.61 34.83 -2.12
CA ILE A 754 13.81 34.54 -2.92
C ILE A 754 15.08 34.73 -2.08
N GLU A 755 15.18 35.85 -1.35
CA GLU A 755 16.35 36.23 -0.54
C GLU A 755 16.32 35.64 0.88
N PHE A 756 15.48 34.61 1.12
CA PHE A 756 15.34 33.98 2.42
C PHE A 756 16.60 33.20 2.81
N LYS A 757 17.50 33.84 3.56
CA LYS A 757 18.80 33.29 3.98
C LYS A 757 18.80 31.82 4.47
N PRO A 758 17.87 31.36 5.34
CA PRO A 758 17.93 29.99 5.86
C PRO A 758 17.42 28.93 4.87
N ASP A 759 16.61 29.32 3.87
CA ASP A 759 16.16 28.42 2.80
C ASP A 759 15.86 29.21 1.51
N PRO A 760 16.89 29.52 0.69
CA PRO A 760 16.70 30.35 -0.50
C PRO A 760 15.76 29.68 -1.50
N MET A 761 14.83 30.47 -2.05
CA MET A 761 13.72 30.00 -2.90
C MET A 761 12.86 28.89 -2.28
N LEU A 762 12.95 28.69 -0.96
CA LEU A 762 12.27 27.62 -0.22
C LEU A 762 12.58 26.21 -0.75
N THR A 763 13.83 25.98 -1.17
CA THR A 763 14.24 24.74 -1.84
C THR A 763 14.23 23.54 -0.91
N LYS A 764 14.62 23.70 0.36
CA LYS A 764 14.59 22.63 1.36
C LYS A 764 13.14 22.26 1.70
N ALA A 765 12.27 23.25 1.89
CA ALA A 765 10.85 23.04 2.15
C ALA A 765 10.18 22.26 1.01
N ALA A 766 10.45 22.65 -0.24
CA ALA A 766 9.96 21.95 -1.43
C ALA A 766 10.44 20.50 -1.49
N ARG A 767 11.73 20.27 -1.22
CA ARG A 767 12.30 18.90 -1.22
C ARG A 767 11.62 18.01 -0.19
N GLN A 768 11.32 18.52 1.00
CA GLN A 768 10.61 17.75 2.03
C GLN A 768 9.20 17.36 1.58
N TYR A 769 8.47 18.29 0.96
CA TYR A 769 7.16 18.02 0.37
C TYR A 769 7.24 16.94 -0.73
N LEU A 770 8.18 17.09 -1.66
CA LEU A 770 8.35 16.17 -2.80
C LEU A 770 8.80 14.77 -2.38
N GLN A 771 9.62 14.67 -1.32
CA GLN A 771 10.00 13.40 -0.69
C GLN A 771 8.80 12.68 -0.05
N ARG A 772 7.93 13.41 0.65
CA ARG A 772 6.69 12.84 1.22
C ARG A 772 5.79 12.26 0.13
N HIS A 773 5.72 12.90 -1.03
CA HIS A 773 4.94 12.44 -2.18
C HIS A 773 5.70 11.49 -3.13
N LYS A 774 6.89 11.02 -2.76
CA LYS A 774 7.72 10.06 -3.54
C LYS A 774 7.98 10.49 -4.98
N THR A 775 8.30 11.76 -5.19
CA THR A 775 8.63 12.33 -6.51
C THR A 775 10.13 12.60 -6.67
N THR A 776 10.67 12.37 -7.86
CA THR A 776 12.09 12.56 -8.20
C THR A 776 12.41 13.92 -8.82
N MET A 777 11.39 14.72 -9.13
CA MET A 777 11.53 16.03 -9.75
C MET A 777 12.08 17.05 -8.75
N ASN A 778 13.03 17.88 -9.17
CA ASN A 778 13.57 18.96 -8.35
C ASN A 778 12.89 20.27 -8.72
N MET A 779 12.25 20.93 -7.75
CA MET A 779 11.61 22.23 -7.93
C MET A 779 11.79 23.10 -6.68
N SER A 780 11.83 24.42 -6.87
CA SER A 780 11.84 25.38 -5.78
C SER A 780 10.46 25.47 -5.11
N GLY A 781 10.39 25.95 -3.86
CA GLY A 781 9.10 26.10 -3.18
C GLY A 781 8.23 27.19 -3.81
N ILE A 782 8.85 28.22 -4.38
CA ILE A 782 8.13 29.20 -5.20
C ILE A 782 7.59 28.53 -6.48
N GLY A 783 8.35 27.64 -7.10
CA GLY A 783 7.87 26.86 -8.25
C GLY A 783 6.67 25.97 -7.93
N LEU A 784 6.64 25.37 -6.72
CA LEU A 784 5.45 24.65 -6.23
C LEU A 784 4.22 25.57 -6.13
N ILE A 785 4.39 26.80 -5.63
CA ILE A 785 3.29 27.78 -5.56
C ILE A 785 2.81 28.13 -6.98
N LEU A 786 3.73 28.50 -7.87
CA LEU A 786 3.40 28.86 -9.26
C LEU A 786 2.63 27.73 -9.96
N GLY A 787 3.19 26.52 -9.98
CA GLY A 787 2.56 25.38 -10.64
C GLY A 787 1.24 24.96 -10.00
N SER A 788 1.11 25.05 -8.67
CA SER A 788 -0.17 24.77 -7.99
C SER A 788 -1.25 25.80 -8.35
N THR A 789 -0.87 27.08 -8.48
CA THR A 789 -1.82 28.14 -8.92
C THR A 789 -2.24 27.95 -10.38
N VAL A 790 -1.31 27.60 -11.27
CA VAL A 790 -1.60 27.34 -12.69
C VAL A 790 -2.45 26.07 -12.84
N TRP A 791 -2.17 25.03 -12.07
CA TRP A 791 -2.95 23.78 -12.08
C TRP A 791 -4.40 24.01 -11.60
N GLN A 792 -4.59 24.76 -10.52
CA GLN A 792 -5.94 25.12 -10.07
C GLN A 792 -6.66 26.03 -11.07
N ALA A 793 -5.96 27.00 -11.68
CA ALA A 793 -6.53 27.84 -12.73
C ALA A 793 -6.97 27.02 -13.95
N HIS A 794 -6.18 26.02 -14.34
CA HIS A 794 -6.53 25.09 -15.41
C HIS A 794 -7.80 24.29 -15.07
N LEU A 795 -7.93 23.83 -13.83
CA LEU A 795 -9.15 23.18 -13.35
C LEU A 795 -10.37 24.13 -13.37
N ILE A 796 -10.19 25.40 -13.00
CA ILE A 796 -11.25 26.41 -13.07
C ILE A 796 -11.69 26.62 -14.53
N ASP A 797 -10.77 26.74 -15.48
CA ASP A 797 -11.10 26.93 -16.90
C ASP A 797 -11.87 25.73 -17.47
N GLN A 798 -11.45 24.51 -17.14
CA GLN A 798 -12.15 23.28 -17.56
C GLN A 798 -13.59 23.20 -17.04
N THR A 799 -13.84 23.67 -15.82
CA THR A 799 -15.18 23.61 -15.20
C THR A 799 -16.09 24.76 -15.61
N SER A 800 -15.53 25.94 -15.86
CA SER A 800 -16.27 27.19 -16.08
C SER A 800 -16.71 27.44 -17.53
N GLN A 801 -16.11 26.78 -18.54
CA GLN A 801 -16.47 26.92 -19.97
C GLN A 801 -16.53 28.39 -20.44
N LEU A 802 -15.58 29.22 -19.99
CA LEU A 802 -15.53 30.66 -20.30
C LEU A 802 -14.87 30.99 -21.66
N MET A 803 -14.36 29.97 -22.35
CA MET A 803 -13.73 30.06 -23.66
C MET A 803 -14.63 29.43 -24.73
N ASP A 804 -14.67 30.04 -25.92
CA ASP A 804 -15.31 29.46 -27.10
C ASP A 804 -14.45 28.34 -27.74
N ASP A 805 -15.04 27.58 -28.66
CA ASP A 805 -14.36 26.49 -29.40
C ASP A 805 -13.16 26.98 -30.24
N GLN A 806 -13.03 28.29 -30.46
CA GLN A 806 -11.89 28.92 -31.14
C GLN A 806 -10.81 29.42 -30.17
N GLY A 807 -10.97 29.18 -28.87
CA GLY A 807 -10.03 29.59 -27.83
C GLY A 807 -10.07 31.09 -27.51
N LYS A 808 -11.17 31.79 -27.84
CA LYS A 808 -11.40 33.20 -27.50
C LYS A 808 -12.33 33.29 -26.29
N GLY A 809 -11.97 34.11 -25.31
CA GLY A 809 -12.73 34.26 -24.08
C GLY A 809 -11.83 34.64 -22.91
N PHE A 810 -12.39 34.58 -21.72
CA PHE A 810 -11.64 34.77 -20.48
C PHE A 810 -11.08 33.42 -20.01
N SER A 811 -9.86 33.45 -19.48
CA SER A 811 -9.09 32.27 -19.07
C SER A 811 -8.34 32.62 -17.80
N TYR A 812 -8.61 31.88 -16.74
CA TYR A 812 -7.91 32.02 -15.46
C TYR A 812 -6.45 31.60 -15.59
N VAL A 813 -6.14 30.62 -16.44
CA VAL A 813 -4.73 30.27 -16.72
C VAL A 813 -4.00 31.46 -17.31
N ASP A 814 -4.61 32.15 -18.28
CA ASP A 814 -3.99 33.32 -18.92
C ASP A 814 -3.80 34.46 -17.92
N LEU A 815 -4.81 34.71 -17.07
CA LEU A 815 -4.73 35.72 -16.01
C LEU A 815 -3.59 35.42 -15.02
N VAL A 816 -3.50 34.18 -14.53
CA VAL A 816 -2.49 33.76 -13.54
C VAL A 816 -1.09 33.80 -14.14
N LEU A 817 -0.88 33.26 -15.34
CA LEU A 817 0.41 33.31 -16.02
C LEU A 817 0.85 34.75 -16.28
N HIS A 818 -0.03 35.58 -16.85
CA HIS A 818 0.23 37.00 -17.10
C HIS A 818 0.64 37.72 -15.82
N SER A 819 -0.12 37.52 -14.74
CA SER A 819 0.12 38.19 -13.46
C SER A 819 1.44 37.77 -12.80
N TRP A 820 1.82 36.50 -12.89
CA TRP A 820 3.11 36.03 -12.39
C TRP A 820 4.30 36.56 -13.20
N PHE A 821 4.20 36.58 -14.53
CA PHE A 821 5.22 37.23 -15.38
C PHE A 821 5.38 38.71 -15.02
N LYS A 822 4.27 39.45 -14.92
CA LYS A 822 4.26 40.86 -14.52
C LYS A 822 4.90 41.07 -13.14
N THR A 823 4.62 40.18 -12.18
CA THR A 823 5.20 40.23 -10.83
C THR A 823 6.72 40.06 -10.86
N ILE A 824 7.23 39.14 -11.68
CA ILE A 824 8.67 38.94 -11.86
C ILE A 824 9.33 40.15 -12.55
N PHE A 825 8.72 40.67 -13.62
CA PHE A 825 9.27 41.77 -14.42
C PHE A 825 9.25 43.13 -13.71
N ARG A 826 8.49 43.28 -12.61
CA ARG A 826 8.57 44.47 -11.75
C ARG A 826 9.96 44.71 -11.18
N LYS A 827 10.76 43.65 -10.98
CA LYS A 827 12.15 43.80 -10.52
C LYS A 827 13.05 44.16 -11.69
N ALA A 828 13.62 45.37 -11.70
CA ALA A 828 14.38 45.88 -12.84
C ALA A 828 15.62 45.04 -13.23
N ASP A 829 16.24 44.32 -12.28
CA ASP A 829 17.45 43.52 -12.48
C ASP A 829 17.20 42.01 -12.50
N TRP A 830 15.96 41.56 -12.74
CA TRP A 830 15.58 40.14 -12.69
C TRP A 830 16.43 39.24 -13.61
N ILE A 831 16.82 39.73 -14.78
CA ILE A 831 17.62 39.01 -15.79
C ILE A 831 19.01 38.63 -15.28
N TRP A 832 19.55 39.39 -14.32
CA TRP A 832 20.89 39.13 -13.77
C TRP A 832 20.87 38.18 -12.57
N GLN A 833 19.69 37.72 -12.16
CA GLN A 833 19.52 36.86 -10.99
C GLN A 833 19.01 35.49 -11.40
N ALA A 834 19.86 34.46 -11.22
CA ALA A 834 19.54 33.07 -11.57
C ALA A 834 18.22 32.59 -10.94
N SER A 835 17.90 33.04 -9.73
CA SER A 835 16.63 32.70 -9.06
C SER A 835 15.40 33.18 -9.81
N TYR A 836 15.42 34.38 -10.39
CA TYR A 836 14.27 34.90 -11.14
C TYR A 836 14.17 34.24 -12.51
N ILE A 837 15.30 34.00 -13.17
CA ILE A 837 15.35 33.25 -14.44
C ILE A 837 14.80 31.84 -14.26
N SER A 838 15.15 31.16 -13.17
CA SER A 838 14.61 29.83 -12.86
C SER A 838 13.09 29.82 -12.70
N LEU A 839 12.48 30.93 -12.27
CA LEU A 839 11.01 31.05 -12.17
C LEU A 839 10.39 31.35 -13.54
N VAL A 840 11.04 32.18 -14.35
CA VAL A 840 10.63 32.42 -15.74
C VAL A 840 10.72 31.13 -16.55
N GLU A 841 11.76 30.32 -16.37
CA GLU A 841 11.89 28.97 -16.94
C GLU A 841 10.67 28.10 -16.60
N GLN A 842 10.29 28.04 -15.33
CA GLN A 842 9.14 27.26 -14.87
C GLN A 842 7.83 27.78 -15.47
N LEU A 843 7.63 29.11 -15.53
CA LEU A 843 6.44 29.68 -16.18
C LEU A 843 6.39 29.40 -17.68
N CYS A 844 7.53 29.44 -18.36
CA CYS A 844 7.65 29.06 -19.78
C CYS A 844 7.34 27.58 -19.98
N GLN A 845 7.83 26.70 -19.10
CA GLN A 845 7.51 25.27 -19.11
C GLN A 845 6.00 25.05 -18.88
N LEU A 846 5.42 25.62 -17.83
CA LEU A 846 3.99 25.52 -17.52
C LEU A 846 3.13 26.07 -18.65
N GLY A 847 3.50 27.23 -19.20
CA GLY A 847 2.81 27.84 -20.34
C GLY A 847 2.89 26.99 -21.60
N PHE A 848 3.99 26.26 -21.82
CA PHE A 848 4.09 25.30 -22.91
C PHE A 848 3.18 24.10 -22.70
N VAL A 849 3.18 23.52 -21.50
CA VAL A 849 2.37 22.33 -21.17
C VAL A 849 0.88 22.62 -21.24
N VAL A 850 0.44 23.81 -20.82
CA VAL A 850 -0.97 24.23 -20.87
C VAL A 850 -1.33 24.91 -22.22
N HIS A 851 -0.49 24.75 -23.24
CA HIS A 851 -0.70 25.26 -24.60
C HIS A 851 -0.93 26.78 -24.73
N ARG A 852 -0.36 27.58 -23.82
CA ARG A 852 -0.43 29.06 -23.81
C ARG A 852 0.80 29.73 -24.44
N HIS A 853 1.31 29.19 -25.53
CA HIS A 853 2.52 29.69 -26.21
C HIS A 853 2.43 31.17 -26.59
N ARG A 854 1.28 31.59 -27.14
CA ARG A 854 1.06 32.96 -27.61
C ARG A 854 1.21 33.99 -26.48
N LEU A 855 0.65 33.69 -25.31
CA LEU A 855 0.74 34.57 -24.13
C LEU A 855 2.20 34.71 -23.68
N VAL A 856 2.93 33.60 -23.56
CA VAL A 856 4.33 33.61 -23.14
C VAL A 856 5.19 34.42 -24.10
N CYS A 857 5.04 34.21 -25.42
CA CYS A 857 5.73 35.01 -26.44
C CYS A 857 5.41 36.51 -26.31
N GLN A 858 4.13 36.86 -26.14
CA GLN A 858 3.70 38.26 -25.99
C GLN A 858 4.34 38.92 -24.76
N MET A 859 4.33 38.24 -23.60
CA MET A 859 4.92 38.77 -22.37
C MET A 859 6.42 39.03 -22.51
N LEU A 860 7.18 38.12 -23.12
CA LEU A 860 8.62 38.29 -23.33
C LEU A 860 8.93 39.35 -24.38
N THR A 861 8.12 39.45 -25.45
CA THR A 861 8.28 40.50 -26.47
C THR A 861 8.02 41.89 -25.89
N GLU A 862 6.99 42.05 -25.07
CA GLU A 862 6.70 43.32 -24.39
C GLU A 862 7.81 43.72 -23.43
N GLU A 863 8.38 42.74 -22.70
CA GLU A 863 9.50 42.95 -21.80
C GLU A 863 10.79 43.33 -22.55
N SER A 864 11.09 42.66 -23.67
CA SER A 864 12.21 43.02 -24.56
C SER A 864 12.11 44.49 -25.00
N LYS A 865 10.95 44.88 -25.54
CA LYS A 865 10.67 46.27 -25.95
C LYS A 865 10.79 47.27 -24.80
N ARG A 866 10.31 46.91 -23.60
CA ARG A 866 10.43 47.75 -22.40
C ARG A 866 11.90 48.00 -22.05
N LEU A 867 12.74 46.98 -22.12
CA LEU A 867 14.17 47.08 -21.85
C LEU A 867 14.90 47.92 -22.91
N GLU A 868 14.55 47.77 -24.18
CA GLU A 868 15.07 48.60 -25.27
C GLU A 868 14.70 50.08 -25.12
N LEU A 869 13.44 50.38 -24.80
CA LEU A 869 12.98 51.76 -24.57
C LEU A 869 13.69 52.39 -23.37
N ALA A 870 13.90 51.62 -22.29
CA ALA A 870 14.63 52.09 -21.14
C ALA A 870 16.13 52.32 -21.43
N LYS A 871 16.74 51.54 -22.34
CA LYS A 871 18.07 51.81 -22.89
C LYS A 871 18.10 53.15 -23.65
N GLN A 872 17.16 53.40 -24.55
CA GLN A 872 17.11 54.63 -25.34
C GLN A 872 16.96 55.88 -24.45
N ASN A 873 16.09 55.81 -23.43
CA ASN A 873 15.86 56.90 -22.49
C ASN A 873 17.04 57.18 -21.53
N SER A 874 17.91 56.20 -21.29
CA SER A 874 19.09 56.35 -20.42
C SER A 874 20.14 57.35 -20.92
N THR A 875 20.09 57.72 -22.19
CA THR A 875 20.98 58.73 -22.79
C THR A 875 20.64 60.18 -22.41
N SER A 876 19.49 60.43 -21.76
CA SER A 876 19.01 61.80 -21.43
C SER A 876 18.66 62.04 -19.94
N GLY A 877 18.86 61.06 -19.04
CA GLY A 877 18.43 61.13 -17.63
C GLY A 877 19.50 61.61 -16.62
N PRO A 878 19.09 61.95 -15.37
CA PRO A 878 19.99 62.46 -14.32
C PRO A 878 21.07 61.44 -13.91
N PRO A 879 22.27 61.91 -13.49
CA PRO A 879 23.50 61.11 -13.42
C PRO A 879 23.49 59.94 -12.41
N ARG A 880 22.59 59.93 -11.43
CA ARG A 880 22.40 58.80 -10.49
C ARG A 880 21.64 57.63 -11.13
N LEU A 881 20.61 57.93 -11.91
CA LEU A 881 19.82 56.94 -12.64
C LEU A 881 20.64 56.38 -13.81
N ALA A 882 21.44 57.24 -14.45
CA ALA A 882 22.43 56.82 -15.45
C ALA A 882 23.52 55.90 -14.85
N ARG A 883 24.00 56.11 -13.61
CA ARG A 883 24.97 55.20 -12.97
C ARG A 883 24.39 53.85 -12.58
N LEU A 884 23.15 53.81 -12.11
CA LEU A 884 22.46 52.57 -11.75
C LEU A 884 22.15 51.76 -13.01
N MET A 885 21.66 52.41 -14.07
CA MET A 885 21.47 51.82 -15.41
C MET A 885 22.80 51.38 -16.04
N LYS A 886 23.90 52.11 -15.81
CA LYS A 886 25.25 51.77 -16.30
C LYS A 886 25.87 50.56 -15.58
N ASN A 887 25.43 50.24 -14.37
CA ASN A 887 25.91 49.08 -13.60
C ASN A 887 24.97 47.87 -13.66
N VAL A 888 23.68 48.08 -14.01
CA VAL A 888 22.63 47.05 -13.92
C VAL A 888 22.01 46.71 -15.29
N MET A 889 22.07 47.62 -16.27
CA MET A 889 21.20 47.49 -17.45
C MET A 889 21.93 47.18 -18.75
N LEU A 890 23.16 47.62 -18.99
CA LEU A 890 23.87 47.33 -20.24
C LEU A 890 25.37 47.52 -20.13
N MET A 891 26.11 46.73 -20.94
CA MET A 891 27.49 47.04 -21.33
C MET A 891 27.57 48.51 -21.79
N PRO A 892 28.57 49.30 -21.33
CA PRO A 892 28.69 50.72 -21.69
C PRO A 892 28.78 51.00 -23.20
N ASP A 893 29.19 50.01 -24.01
CA ASP A 893 29.53 50.19 -25.43
C ASP A 893 28.87 49.16 -26.38
N GLY A 894 27.85 48.42 -25.94
CA GLY A 894 27.18 47.38 -26.75
C GLY A 894 25.90 47.89 -27.48
N PRO A 895 25.77 47.77 -28.81
CA PRO A 895 24.63 48.31 -29.55
C PRO A 895 23.31 47.51 -29.40
N PHE A 896 23.33 46.27 -28.91
CA PHE A 896 22.16 45.35 -28.89
C PHE A 896 21.66 45.00 -27.48
N ALA A 897 20.36 44.73 -27.29
CA ALA A 897 19.75 44.26 -26.04
C ALA A 897 19.26 42.81 -26.24
N SER A 898 19.51 41.92 -25.27
CA SER A 898 19.15 40.51 -25.32
C SER A 898 18.55 40.10 -23.99
N LEU A 899 17.44 39.37 -23.99
CA LEU A 899 16.86 38.78 -22.79
C LEU A 899 17.72 37.63 -22.25
N LEU A 900 18.49 36.99 -23.14
CA LEU A 900 19.43 35.95 -22.79
C LEU A 900 20.75 36.59 -22.32
N VAL A 901 21.16 36.25 -21.11
CA VAL A 901 22.38 36.77 -20.47
C VAL A 901 23.24 35.59 -20.04
N GLY A 902 24.16 35.20 -20.92
CA GLY A 902 25.10 34.09 -20.76
C GLY A 902 26.45 34.38 -21.42
N GLU A 903 27.32 33.37 -21.44
CA GLU A 903 28.70 33.47 -21.95
C GLU A 903 28.74 33.92 -23.41
N TRP A 904 27.75 33.53 -24.21
CA TRP A 904 27.65 33.86 -25.62
C TRP A 904 26.91 35.19 -25.84
N SER A 905 26.12 35.63 -24.87
CA SER A 905 25.37 36.89 -24.94
C SER A 905 26.14 38.12 -24.42
N VAL A 906 27.21 37.93 -23.63
CA VAL A 906 27.95 39.01 -22.98
C VAL A 906 29.37 39.11 -23.55
N LEU A 907 29.61 40.11 -24.41
CA LEU A 907 30.93 40.42 -25.01
C LEU A 907 31.97 40.71 -23.92
N LYS A 908 32.71 39.71 -23.44
CA LYS A 908 33.82 39.84 -22.46
C LYS A 908 33.46 40.70 -21.23
N SER A 909 32.57 40.22 -20.37
CA SER A 909 32.40 40.77 -19.01
C SER A 909 33.02 39.85 -17.96
N ASN A 910 33.71 40.43 -16.97
CA ASN A 910 34.20 39.76 -15.76
C ASN A 910 33.08 39.49 -14.72
N THR A 911 31.82 39.80 -15.03
CA THR A 911 30.67 39.53 -14.15
C THR A 911 30.16 38.11 -14.35
N LYS A 912 29.98 37.36 -13.25
CA LYS A 912 29.31 36.05 -13.25
C LYS A 912 27.86 36.20 -13.73
N ALA A 913 27.64 36.05 -15.04
CA ALA A 913 26.31 35.97 -15.62
C ALA A 913 25.60 34.70 -15.09
N PRO A 914 24.26 34.70 -15.00
CA PRO A 914 23.49 33.58 -14.44
C PRO A 914 23.52 32.29 -15.29
N GLY A 915 24.15 32.31 -16.47
CA GLY A 915 24.36 31.11 -17.28
C GLY A 915 23.09 30.57 -17.92
N VAL A 916 22.24 31.47 -18.45
CA VAL A 916 20.91 31.13 -18.98
C VAL A 916 20.98 30.00 -20.03
N GLU A 917 22.01 30.06 -20.87
CA GLU A 917 22.13 29.31 -22.12
C GLU A 917 22.41 27.82 -21.93
N GLN A 918 22.87 27.38 -20.74
CA GLN A 918 23.22 25.98 -20.47
C GLN A 918 22.16 25.21 -19.66
N GLN A 919 21.23 25.92 -19.00
CA GLN A 919 20.33 25.31 -18.01
C GLN A 919 18.85 25.60 -18.27
N TYR A 920 18.50 26.72 -18.91
CA TYR A 920 17.12 27.22 -18.97
C TYR A 920 16.59 27.21 -20.41
N HIS A 921 16.26 26.02 -20.89
CA HIS A 921 15.93 25.73 -22.28
C HIS A 921 14.51 26.13 -22.68
N TRP A 922 13.55 26.15 -21.74
CA TRP A 922 12.18 26.58 -21.99
C TRP A 922 12.11 28.10 -22.20
N PHE A 923 12.78 28.85 -21.34
CA PHE A 923 12.93 30.30 -21.45
C PHE A 923 13.73 30.68 -22.70
N SER A 924 14.85 29.99 -22.99
CA SER A 924 15.63 30.33 -24.18
C SER A 924 14.88 30.11 -25.49
N LEU A 925 13.98 29.13 -25.57
CA LEU A 925 13.12 28.94 -26.74
C LEU A 925 12.30 30.20 -27.01
N TYR A 926 11.54 30.68 -26.02
CA TYR A 926 10.65 31.83 -26.20
C TYR A 926 11.39 33.17 -26.32
N ALA A 927 12.53 33.31 -25.65
CA ALA A 927 13.39 34.48 -25.82
C ALA A 927 13.94 34.56 -27.26
N LEU A 928 14.46 33.46 -27.80
CA LEU A 928 14.95 33.41 -29.18
C LEU A 928 13.83 33.62 -30.21
N LEU A 929 12.62 33.09 -29.96
CA LEU A 929 11.45 33.38 -30.80
C LEU A 929 11.16 34.88 -30.86
N SER A 930 11.24 35.56 -29.72
CA SER A 930 11.03 37.02 -29.64
C SER A 930 12.13 37.78 -30.41
N GLU A 931 13.39 37.37 -30.28
CA GLU A 931 14.50 37.95 -31.04
C GLU A 931 14.38 37.70 -32.55
N THR A 932 13.97 36.50 -32.97
CA THR A 932 13.72 36.18 -34.38
C THR A 932 12.60 37.07 -34.94
N LEU A 933 11.54 37.33 -34.17
CA LEU A 933 10.46 38.24 -34.56
C LEU A 933 10.93 39.68 -34.74
N GLU A 934 11.77 40.19 -33.83
CA GLU A 934 12.34 41.54 -33.91
C GLU A 934 13.30 41.70 -35.11
N GLU A 935 14.06 40.66 -35.45
CA GLU A 935 14.99 40.65 -36.58
C GLU A 935 14.33 40.53 -37.96
N ALA A 936 13.00 40.43 -38.05
CA ALA A 936 12.29 40.27 -39.32
C ALA A 936 12.56 41.41 -40.33
N SER A 937 12.59 42.66 -39.86
CA SER A 937 12.91 43.81 -40.73
C SER A 937 14.36 43.78 -41.20
N LEU A 938 15.29 43.39 -40.32
CA LEU A 938 16.70 43.24 -40.66
C LEU A 938 16.92 42.13 -41.70
N ARG A 939 16.21 41.00 -41.58
CA ARG A 939 16.22 39.94 -42.60
C ARG A 939 15.77 40.45 -43.95
N ALA A 940 14.66 41.19 -44.01
CA ALA A 940 14.16 41.75 -45.26
C ALA A 940 15.16 42.74 -45.90
N GLU A 941 15.78 43.61 -45.08
CA GLU A 941 16.83 44.53 -45.56
C GLU A 941 18.06 43.79 -46.09
N ILE A 942 18.52 42.74 -45.40
CA ILE A 942 19.64 41.90 -45.85
C ILE A 942 19.31 41.22 -47.18
N VAL A 943 18.13 40.59 -47.29
CA VAL A 943 17.67 39.93 -48.52
C VAL A 943 17.58 40.94 -49.67
N SER A 944 17.11 42.17 -49.41
CA SER A 944 17.05 43.23 -50.44
C SER A 944 18.42 43.77 -50.86
N ALA A 945 19.42 43.70 -49.99
CA ALA A 945 20.77 44.19 -50.23
C ALA A 945 21.65 43.16 -50.97
N VAL A 946 21.31 41.87 -50.88
CA VAL A 946 22.02 40.77 -51.55
C VAL A 946 21.66 40.76 -53.04
N HIS A 947 22.63 41.12 -53.89
CA HIS A 947 22.57 40.94 -55.34
C HIS A 947 23.22 39.60 -55.73
N GLU A 948 22.97 39.11 -56.95
CA GLU A 948 23.37 37.76 -57.47
C GLU A 948 24.86 37.39 -57.27
N GLU A 949 25.75 38.35 -57.01
CA GLU A 949 27.21 38.15 -56.81
C GLU A 949 27.73 38.58 -55.42
N CYS A 950 26.92 38.54 -54.35
CA CYS A 950 27.42 38.86 -53.00
C CYS A 950 28.41 37.78 -52.50
N THR A 951 29.68 38.15 -52.29
CA THR A 951 30.76 37.25 -51.87
C THR A 951 31.14 37.37 -50.38
N ASP A 952 30.71 38.43 -49.68
CA ASP A 952 31.02 38.64 -48.26
C ASP A 952 29.86 39.31 -47.49
N ILE A 953 29.00 38.46 -46.91
CA ILE A 953 27.85 38.87 -46.08
C ILE A 953 28.25 39.72 -44.87
N THR A 954 29.50 39.61 -44.38
CA THR A 954 29.95 40.33 -43.18
C THR A 954 30.07 41.83 -43.44
N THR A 955 30.36 42.24 -44.67
CA THR A 955 30.43 43.65 -45.07
C THR A 955 29.05 44.27 -45.23
N VAL A 956 28.12 43.54 -45.85
CA VAL A 956 26.71 43.93 -46.00
C VAL A 956 26.07 44.07 -44.62
N TYR A 957 26.25 43.08 -43.75
CA TYR A 957 25.68 43.07 -42.41
C TYR A 957 26.20 44.22 -41.53
N LYS A 958 27.49 44.55 -41.58
CA LYS A 958 28.06 45.71 -40.86
C LYS A 958 27.52 47.06 -41.33
N THR A 959 27.02 47.14 -42.57
CA THR A 959 26.44 48.36 -43.15
C THR A 959 25.00 48.56 -42.69
N ILE A 960 24.27 47.46 -42.49
CA ILE A 960 22.86 47.43 -42.10
C ILE A 960 22.69 47.48 -40.58
N SER A 961 23.51 46.73 -39.84
CA SER A 961 23.39 46.59 -38.39
C SER A 961 24.71 46.77 -37.65
N LYS A 962 24.62 47.39 -36.47
CA LYS A 962 25.74 47.50 -35.51
C LYS A 962 25.84 46.27 -34.60
N LYS A 963 24.85 45.39 -34.60
CA LYS A 963 24.86 44.12 -33.85
C LYS A 963 26.00 43.24 -34.38
N PRO A 964 26.75 42.49 -33.56
CA PRO A 964 27.73 41.53 -34.08
C PRO A 964 27.03 40.38 -34.81
N ILE A 965 27.63 39.86 -35.87
CA ILE A 965 26.99 38.87 -36.76
C ILE A 965 26.72 37.55 -36.05
N GLU A 966 27.58 37.16 -35.11
CA GLU A 966 27.47 35.95 -34.27
C GLU A 966 26.20 35.92 -33.38
N TYR A 967 25.57 37.08 -33.18
CA TYR A 967 24.38 37.24 -32.35
C TYR A 967 23.09 37.22 -33.15
N PHE A 968 23.20 37.15 -34.48
CA PHE A 968 22.04 37.01 -35.34
C PHE A 968 21.30 35.71 -35.02
N SER A 969 19.96 35.73 -35.01
CA SER A 969 19.16 34.62 -34.48
C SER A 969 19.51 33.27 -35.10
N LEU A 970 19.90 33.22 -36.38
CA LEU A 970 20.36 32.00 -37.05
C LEU A 970 21.55 31.32 -36.35
N TYR A 971 22.58 32.06 -35.94
CA TYR A 971 23.71 31.49 -35.17
C TYR A 971 23.33 31.19 -33.73
N ARG A 972 22.44 31.98 -33.13
CA ARG A 972 21.98 31.72 -31.76
C ARG A 972 21.22 30.40 -31.67
N TRP A 973 20.29 30.15 -32.59
CA TRP A 973 19.58 28.87 -32.68
C TRP A 973 20.57 27.70 -32.81
N LEU A 974 21.59 27.84 -33.66
CA LEU A 974 22.66 26.86 -33.80
C LEU A 974 23.40 26.62 -32.47
N HIS A 975 23.85 27.67 -31.79
CA HIS A 975 24.57 27.54 -30.52
C HIS A 975 23.74 26.81 -29.46
N HIS A 976 22.45 27.12 -29.34
CA HIS A 976 21.58 26.45 -28.39
C HIS A 976 21.32 24.98 -28.76
N ILE A 977 21.21 24.62 -30.05
CA ILE A 977 21.10 23.21 -30.49
C ILE A 977 22.29 22.38 -30.03
N LEU A 978 23.50 22.95 -30.04
CA LEU A 978 24.70 22.25 -29.61
C LEU A 978 24.73 21.98 -28.10
N ILE A 979 24.01 22.78 -27.30
CA ILE A 979 24.00 22.73 -25.83
C ILE A 979 22.84 21.90 -25.28
N VAL A 980 21.63 22.03 -25.87
CA VAL A 980 20.41 21.35 -25.40
C VAL A 980 20.64 19.84 -25.26
N PRO A 981 20.33 19.21 -24.12
CA PRO A 981 20.47 17.76 -23.91
C PRO A 981 19.73 16.93 -24.98
N MET A 982 20.29 15.76 -25.31
CA MET A 982 19.76 14.90 -26.40
C MET A 982 18.32 14.40 -26.14
N ASP A 983 17.97 14.27 -24.87
CA ASP A 983 16.69 13.77 -24.35
C ASP A 983 15.68 14.88 -24.07
N HIS A 984 16.04 16.15 -24.27
CA HIS A 984 15.17 17.28 -23.96
C HIS A 984 14.00 17.37 -24.97
N PRO A 985 12.73 17.50 -24.51
CA PRO A 985 11.55 17.45 -25.37
C PRO A 985 11.47 18.59 -26.40
N LEU A 986 12.09 19.74 -26.13
CA LEU A 986 12.10 20.89 -27.04
C LEU A 986 13.08 20.78 -28.21
N LEU A 987 14.02 19.84 -28.21
CA LEU A 987 15.10 19.79 -29.21
C LEU A 987 14.60 19.81 -30.68
N PRO A 988 13.53 19.10 -31.06
CA PRO A 988 12.97 19.20 -32.42
C PRO A 988 12.51 20.62 -32.80
N LEU A 989 12.03 21.41 -31.85
CA LEU A 989 11.57 22.78 -32.10
C LEU A 989 12.73 23.74 -32.32
N TYR A 990 13.87 23.53 -31.66
CA TYR A 990 15.10 24.28 -31.94
C TYR A 990 15.56 24.04 -33.39
N PHE A 991 15.55 22.78 -33.84
CA PHE A 991 15.85 22.43 -35.24
C PHE A 991 14.84 23.03 -36.21
N GLN A 992 13.54 23.03 -35.87
CA GLN A 992 12.52 23.68 -36.69
C GLN A 992 12.85 25.15 -36.93
N MET A 993 13.18 25.91 -35.88
CA MET A 993 13.49 27.33 -36.01
C MET A 993 14.78 27.55 -36.82
N PHE A 994 15.84 26.78 -36.54
CA PHE A 994 17.10 26.88 -37.28
C PHE A 994 16.92 26.58 -38.77
N PHE A 995 16.30 25.46 -39.15
CA PHE A 995 16.15 25.08 -40.55
C PHE A 995 15.16 25.96 -41.32
N SER A 996 14.14 26.50 -40.66
CA SER A 996 13.23 27.49 -41.27
C SER A 996 13.96 28.78 -41.62
N LEU A 997 14.92 29.21 -40.79
CA LEU A 997 15.78 30.36 -41.10
C LEU A 997 16.90 30.02 -42.09
N TYR A 998 17.49 28.82 -41.98
CA TYR A 998 18.60 28.39 -42.83
C TYR A 998 18.17 28.25 -44.30
N TYR A 999 16.99 27.67 -44.56
CA TYR A 999 16.47 27.46 -45.92
C TYR A 999 15.58 28.60 -46.43
N GLN A 1000 15.45 29.71 -45.69
CA GLN A 1000 14.76 30.91 -46.16
C GLN A 1000 15.46 31.43 -47.43
N LEU A 1001 14.69 31.68 -48.50
CA LEU A 1001 15.24 32.15 -49.77
C LEU A 1001 15.70 33.61 -49.66
N ALA A 1002 16.98 33.85 -50.00
CA ALA A 1002 17.56 35.19 -50.04
C ALA A 1002 17.74 35.72 -51.48
N GLY A 1003 17.53 34.85 -52.48
CA GLY A 1003 17.61 35.16 -53.91
C GLY A 1003 17.23 33.93 -54.75
N PRO A 1004 17.27 34.00 -56.10
CA PRO A 1004 16.83 32.91 -56.97
C PRO A 1004 17.66 31.62 -56.85
N HIS A 1005 18.91 31.72 -56.38
CA HIS A 1005 19.87 30.61 -56.35
C HIS A 1005 20.60 30.45 -55.00
N GLN A 1006 20.11 31.09 -53.93
CA GLN A 1006 20.79 31.10 -52.63
C GLN A 1006 19.81 31.16 -51.46
N THR A 1007 20.15 30.44 -50.38
CA THR A 1007 19.44 30.46 -49.11
C THR A 1007 20.15 31.35 -48.10
N LEU A 1008 19.44 31.84 -47.10
CA LEU A 1008 20.00 32.67 -46.05
C LEU A 1008 21.11 31.92 -45.30
N GLY A 1009 20.94 30.62 -45.08
CA GLY A 1009 21.95 29.75 -44.48
C GLY A 1009 23.24 29.66 -45.28
N SER A 1010 23.16 29.48 -46.59
CA SER A 1010 24.36 29.36 -47.43
C SER A 1010 25.20 30.64 -47.45
N LEU A 1011 24.55 31.81 -47.38
CA LEU A 1011 25.20 33.12 -47.26
C LEU A 1011 25.94 33.30 -45.92
N PHE A 1012 25.27 33.00 -44.81
CA PHE A 1012 25.83 33.22 -43.47
C PHE A 1012 26.90 32.19 -43.09
N PHE A 1013 26.82 30.95 -43.56
CA PHE A 1013 27.78 29.90 -43.20
C PHE A 1013 28.93 29.70 -44.20
N GLN A 1014 28.99 30.47 -45.30
CA GLN A 1014 30.05 30.37 -46.31
C GLN A 1014 31.47 30.54 -45.71
N GLN A 1015 31.63 31.44 -44.74
CA GLN A 1015 32.92 31.71 -44.07
C GLN A 1015 33.12 30.88 -42.78
N ARG A 1016 32.12 30.09 -42.37
CA ARG A 1016 32.12 29.28 -41.12
C ARG A 1016 31.55 27.87 -41.37
N PRO A 1017 32.17 27.08 -42.28
CA PRO A 1017 31.71 25.71 -42.56
C PRO A 1017 31.95 24.75 -41.38
N ASP A 1018 32.90 25.07 -40.51
CA ASP A 1018 33.20 24.37 -39.26
C ASP A 1018 31.96 24.21 -38.36
N ALA A 1019 31.15 25.27 -38.24
CA ALA A 1019 29.95 25.26 -37.41
C ALA A 1019 28.86 24.29 -37.94
N LEU A 1020 28.74 24.14 -39.27
CA LEU A 1020 27.81 23.19 -39.88
C LEU A 1020 28.29 21.74 -39.75
N VAL A 1021 29.61 21.52 -39.76
CA VAL A 1021 30.20 20.20 -39.48
C VAL A 1021 29.94 19.79 -38.03
N GLU A 1022 30.09 20.71 -37.08
CA GLU A 1022 29.75 20.48 -35.67
C GLU A 1022 28.26 20.15 -35.50
N LEU A 1023 27.36 20.91 -36.15
CA LEU A 1023 25.93 20.64 -36.16
C LEU A 1023 25.62 19.24 -36.71
N ARG A 1024 26.23 18.87 -37.84
CA ARG A 1024 26.03 17.57 -38.48
C ARG A 1024 26.52 16.41 -37.60
N ASN A 1025 27.65 16.58 -36.93
CA ASN A 1025 28.16 15.61 -35.94
C ASN A 1025 27.22 15.49 -34.73
N ARG A 1026 26.68 16.62 -34.24
CA ARG A 1026 25.67 16.64 -33.17
C ARG A 1026 24.42 15.86 -33.58
N ILE A 1027 23.88 16.11 -34.78
CA ILE A 1027 22.70 15.39 -35.30
C ILE A 1027 22.98 13.87 -35.38
N ALA A 1028 24.14 13.46 -35.88
CA ALA A 1028 24.51 12.04 -35.94
C ALA A 1028 24.55 11.38 -34.54
N SER A 1029 25.04 12.11 -33.54
CA SER A 1029 25.04 11.62 -32.15
C SER A 1029 23.63 11.52 -31.55
N ILE A 1030 22.74 12.47 -31.84
CA ILE A 1030 21.32 12.43 -31.45
C ILE A 1030 20.61 11.26 -32.11
N GLN A 1031 20.80 11.07 -33.41
CA GLN A 1031 20.24 9.94 -34.16
C GLN A 1031 20.69 8.60 -33.55
N THR A 1032 21.96 8.48 -33.19
CA THR A 1032 22.49 7.27 -32.53
C THR A 1032 21.83 7.03 -31.18
N TYR A 1033 21.64 8.09 -30.37
CA TYR A 1033 20.97 8.02 -29.07
C TYR A 1033 19.53 7.50 -29.20
N TYR A 1034 18.72 8.06 -30.11
CA TYR A 1034 17.35 7.59 -30.32
C TYR A 1034 17.28 6.19 -30.94
N GLY A 1035 18.24 5.83 -31.80
CA GLY A 1035 18.39 4.47 -32.32
C GLY A 1035 18.65 3.42 -31.23
N GLN A 1036 19.39 3.78 -30.17
CA GLN A 1036 19.57 2.92 -28.99
C GLN A 1036 18.30 2.88 -28.12
N LYS A 1037 17.59 4.00 -27.98
CA LYS A 1037 16.35 4.11 -27.18
C LYS A 1037 15.16 3.35 -27.78
N MET A 1038 15.16 3.10 -29.09
CA MET A 1038 14.16 2.25 -29.76
C MET A 1038 14.09 0.82 -29.22
N MET A 1039 15.13 0.33 -28.53
CA MET A 1039 15.08 -0.97 -27.86
C MET A 1039 14.17 -0.99 -26.62
N THR A 1040 13.73 0.19 -26.15
CA THR A 1040 12.92 0.36 -24.93
C THR A 1040 11.54 0.99 -25.16
N ASP A 1041 11.42 2.01 -26.03
CA ASP A 1041 10.15 2.67 -26.38
C ASP A 1041 10.01 2.76 -27.91
N LEU A 1042 9.07 2.00 -28.49
CA LEU A 1042 9.05 1.75 -29.94
C LEU A 1042 8.43 2.87 -30.79
N SER A 1043 7.36 3.55 -30.33
CA SER A 1043 6.56 4.41 -31.22
C SER A 1043 7.10 5.82 -31.45
N THR A 1044 7.48 6.55 -30.39
CA THR A 1044 7.94 7.96 -30.52
C THR A 1044 9.42 8.07 -30.86
N ALA A 1045 10.24 7.12 -30.37
CA ALA A 1045 11.68 7.14 -30.63
C ALA A 1045 12.02 6.84 -32.09
N GLU A 1046 11.21 6.01 -32.76
CA GLU A 1046 11.36 5.72 -34.19
C GLU A 1046 11.13 6.96 -35.05
N ILE A 1047 10.02 7.68 -34.82
CA ILE A 1047 9.68 8.92 -35.54
C ILE A 1047 10.79 9.96 -35.35
N GLN A 1048 11.28 10.12 -34.11
CA GLN A 1048 12.37 11.05 -33.81
C GLN A 1048 13.68 10.64 -34.49
N GLN A 1049 14.05 9.35 -34.46
CA GLN A 1049 15.26 8.87 -35.15
C GLN A 1049 15.20 9.11 -36.67
N GLN A 1050 14.05 8.80 -37.30
CA GLN A 1050 13.82 9.03 -38.73
C GLN A 1050 13.92 10.52 -39.07
N PHE A 1051 13.36 11.38 -38.24
CA PHE A 1051 13.47 12.84 -38.38
C PHE A 1051 14.94 13.32 -38.27
N TYR A 1052 15.69 12.87 -37.25
CA TYR A 1052 17.10 13.25 -37.10
C TYR A 1052 17.97 12.74 -38.24
N TYR A 1053 17.65 11.58 -38.82
CA TYR A 1053 18.31 11.10 -40.04
C TYR A 1053 17.99 11.97 -41.26
N ALA A 1054 16.72 12.40 -41.43
CA ALA A 1054 16.31 13.26 -42.51
C ALA A 1054 17.07 14.60 -42.49
N ILE A 1055 17.11 15.29 -41.35
CA ILE A 1055 17.82 16.58 -41.23
C ILE A 1055 19.35 16.44 -41.35
N TRP A 1056 19.92 15.27 -41.03
CA TRP A 1056 21.33 14.97 -41.30
C TRP A 1056 21.62 14.90 -42.81
N LEU A 1057 20.68 14.36 -43.59
CA LEU A 1057 20.76 14.33 -45.05
C LEU A 1057 20.58 15.72 -45.66
N TRP A 1058 19.73 16.57 -45.06
CA TRP A 1058 19.52 17.95 -45.53
C TRP A 1058 20.82 18.76 -45.57
N LEU A 1059 21.61 18.72 -44.50
CA LEU A 1059 22.92 19.39 -44.44
C LEU A 1059 24.00 18.71 -45.29
N GLY A 1060 23.80 17.45 -45.67
CA GLY A 1060 24.74 16.69 -46.51
C GLY A 1060 24.56 16.93 -48.01
N ASN A 1061 23.46 17.56 -48.44
CA ASN A 1061 23.13 17.80 -49.84
C ASN A 1061 23.33 19.29 -50.20
N GLU A 1062 24.40 19.59 -50.94
CA GLU A 1062 24.76 20.95 -51.34
C GLU A 1062 23.72 21.60 -52.27
N GLU A 1063 22.98 20.80 -53.05
CA GLU A 1063 21.96 21.27 -53.99
C GLU A 1063 20.73 21.86 -53.28
N LEU A 1064 20.47 21.49 -52.02
CA LEU A 1064 19.41 22.12 -51.23
C LEU A 1064 19.76 23.58 -50.91
N SER A 1065 21.06 23.88 -50.74
CA SER A 1065 21.52 25.22 -50.38
C SER A 1065 21.37 26.25 -51.51
N THR A 1066 21.16 25.79 -52.75
CA THR A 1066 20.96 26.63 -53.94
C THR A 1066 19.48 26.91 -54.26
N GLY A 1067 18.53 26.25 -53.58
CA GLY A 1067 17.09 26.48 -53.76
C GLY A 1067 16.50 26.06 -55.11
N GLN A 1068 17.28 25.40 -55.98
CA GLN A 1068 16.87 25.00 -57.34
C GLN A 1068 16.23 23.59 -57.41
N LEU A 1069 16.29 22.81 -56.34
CA LEU A 1069 15.79 21.43 -56.32
C LEU A 1069 14.27 21.34 -56.20
N GLU A 1070 13.63 20.55 -57.06
CA GLU A 1070 12.23 20.17 -56.89
C GLU A 1070 12.08 19.20 -55.69
N ILE A 1071 11.64 19.72 -54.55
CA ILE A 1071 11.48 18.96 -53.29
C ILE A 1071 10.62 17.70 -53.45
N LYS A 1072 9.72 17.66 -54.46
CA LYS A 1072 8.86 16.51 -54.77
C LYS A 1072 9.64 15.28 -55.26
N GLU A 1073 10.77 15.48 -55.93
CA GLU A 1073 11.59 14.43 -56.55
C GLU A 1073 12.54 13.73 -55.57
N LEU A 1074 12.79 14.33 -54.39
CA LEU A 1074 13.66 13.76 -53.36
C LEU A 1074 13.12 12.43 -52.82
N PRO A 1075 13.96 11.50 -52.31
CA PRO A 1075 13.48 10.29 -51.65
C PRO A 1075 12.61 10.54 -50.39
N SER A 1076 11.80 9.57 -49.98
CA SER A 1076 10.92 9.69 -48.80
C SER A 1076 11.66 9.91 -47.48
N HIS A 1077 12.90 9.42 -47.36
CA HIS A 1077 13.75 9.58 -46.18
C HIS A 1077 14.25 11.02 -45.94
N TYR A 1078 13.99 11.95 -46.87
CA TYR A 1078 14.23 13.39 -46.68
C TYR A 1078 13.09 14.12 -45.94
N ASP A 1079 12.03 13.43 -45.52
CA ASP A 1079 10.86 14.07 -44.89
C ASP A 1079 10.37 15.30 -45.68
N LYS A 1080 9.87 15.03 -46.89
CA LYS A 1080 9.54 16.06 -47.88
C LYS A 1080 8.55 17.11 -47.35
N GLN A 1081 7.66 16.70 -46.43
CA GLN A 1081 6.65 17.59 -45.86
C GLN A 1081 7.31 18.68 -45.01
N ARG A 1082 8.16 18.32 -44.05
CA ARG A 1082 8.87 19.28 -43.21
C ARG A 1082 9.87 20.11 -44.00
N LEU A 1083 10.62 19.50 -44.93
CA LEU A 1083 11.55 20.22 -45.79
C LEU A 1083 10.81 21.28 -46.61
N SER A 1084 9.70 20.92 -47.25
CA SER A 1084 8.88 21.90 -47.99
C SER A 1084 8.39 23.04 -47.10
N SER A 1085 8.02 22.76 -45.84
CA SER A 1085 7.57 23.80 -44.90
C SER A 1085 8.66 24.83 -44.55
N CYS A 1086 9.95 24.47 -44.67
CA CYS A 1086 11.08 25.37 -44.47
C CYS A 1086 11.35 26.26 -45.69
N TYR A 1087 11.02 25.82 -46.91
CA TYR A 1087 11.20 26.59 -48.16
C TYR A 1087 9.96 27.41 -48.57
N ALA A 1088 8.75 26.92 -48.25
CA ALA A 1088 7.52 27.27 -48.99
C ALA A 1088 6.83 28.59 -48.59
N LYS A 1089 7.46 29.47 -47.81
CA LYS A 1089 6.80 30.66 -47.26
C LYS A 1089 7.43 31.93 -47.83
N GLU A 1090 6.83 32.44 -48.90
CA GLU A 1090 7.23 33.70 -49.55
C GLU A 1090 6.98 34.92 -48.62
N ASP A 1091 6.03 34.80 -47.67
CA ASP A 1091 5.73 35.82 -46.66
C ASP A 1091 6.27 35.39 -45.27
N GLU A 1092 7.04 36.28 -44.66
CA GLU A 1092 7.56 36.16 -43.29
C GLU A 1092 6.43 35.87 -42.27
N LYS A 1093 5.21 36.35 -42.53
CA LYS A 1093 4.04 36.11 -41.65
C LYS A 1093 3.59 34.65 -41.57
N GLU A 1094 3.95 33.84 -42.56
CA GLU A 1094 3.59 32.43 -42.54
C GLU A 1094 4.55 31.62 -41.66
N GLN A 1095 5.71 32.17 -41.29
CA GLN A 1095 6.76 31.47 -40.52
C GLN A 1095 6.26 30.96 -39.17
N PRO A 1096 6.86 29.88 -38.62
CA PRO A 1096 6.32 29.21 -37.43
C PRO A 1096 6.35 30.06 -36.16
N TRP A 1097 7.20 31.09 -36.08
CA TRP A 1097 7.19 32.07 -34.98
C TRP A 1097 6.03 33.08 -35.04
N HIS A 1098 5.33 33.22 -36.17
CA HIS A 1098 4.11 34.03 -36.32
C HIS A 1098 2.83 33.20 -36.25
N THR A 1099 2.83 32.03 -36.88
CA THR A 1099 1.66 31.14 -36.96
C THR A 1099 1.54 30.18 -35.78
N HIS A 1100 2.60 30.07 -34.95
CA HIS A 1100 2.73 29.09 -33.87
C HIS A 1100 2.54 27.62 -34.33
N SER A 1101 2.77 27.34 -35.62
CA SER A 1101 2.69 26.00 -36.21
C SER A 1101 3.96 25.19 -35.88
N PHE A 1102 4.12 24.79 -34.62
CA PHE A 1102 5.27 24.00 -34.18
C PHE A 1102 5.17 22.52 -34.60
N TRP A 1103 6.31 21.85 -34.78
CA TRP A 1103 6.40 20.40 -34.99
C TRP A 1103 6.10 19.62 -33.69
N LEU A 1104 4.91 19.84 -33.12
CA LEU A 1104 4.48 19.24 -31.85
C LEU A 1104 4.28 17.73 -31.94
N ASP A 1105 4.16 17.17 -33.13
CA ASP A 1105 4.08 15.72 -33.32
C ASP A 1105 5.40 14.99 -33.02
N LEU A 1106 6.52 15.71 -33.04
CA LEU A 1106 7.84 15.23 -32.59
C LEU A 1106 8.06 15.37 -31.08
N VAL A 1107 7.12 16.03 -30.37
CA VAL A 1107 7.18 16.28 -28.93
C VAL A 1107 6.04 15.50 -28.27
N ASN A 1108 6.33 14.71 -27.23
CA ASN A 1108 5.28 13.99 -26.51
C ASN A 1108 4.51 14.93 -25.57
N THR A 1109 3.69 15.82 -26.15
CA THR A 1109 2.88 16.83 -25.45
C THR A 1109 1.86 16.20 -24.51
N HIS A 1110 1.26 15.08 -24.93
CA HIS A 1110 0.32 14.32 -24.10
C HIS A 1110 0.99 13.79 -22.82
N GLN A 1111 2.21 13.23 -22.90
CA GLN A 1111 2.94 12.79 -21.71
C GLN A 1111 3.25 13.98 -20.78
N LEU A 1112 3.67 15.13 -21.32
CA LEU A 1112 3.96 16.32 -20.54
C LEU A 1112 2.71 16.85 -19.82
N GLU A 1113 1.57 16.86 -20.49
CA GLU A 1113 0.28 17.25 -19.91
C GLU A 1113 -0.18 16.26 -18.85
N GLN A 1114 -0.07 14.95 -19.10
CA GLN A 1114 -0.37 13.92 -18.12
C GLN A 1114 0.52 14.01 -16.88
N ASP A 1115 1.83 14.19 -17.07
CA ASP A 1115 2.78 14.38 -15.98
C ASP A 1115 2.40 15.61 -15.15
N PHE A 1116 2.02 16.72 -15.80
CA PHE A 1116 1.53 17.92 -15.12
C PHE A 1116 0.23 17.68 -14.35
N LEU A 1117 -0.75 17.00 -14.93
CA LEU A 1117 -2.04 16.74 -14.29
C LEU A 1117 -1.93 15.75 -13.11
N LEU A 1118 -1.02 14.78 -13.20
CA LEU A 1118 -0.77 13.75 -12.19
C LEU A 1118 0.24 14.17 -11.11
N PHE A 1119 1.10 15.15 -11.40
CA PHE A 1119 2.09 15.68 -10.45
C PHE A 1119 1.41 16.14 -9.17
N PRO A 1120 1.87 15.76 -7.96
CA PRO A 1120 1.20 16.07 -6.69
C PRO A 1120 1.35 17.56 -6.31
N TRP A 1121 0.71 18.46 -7.07
CA TRP A 1121 0.62 19.88 -6.76
C TRP A 1121 -0.02 20.09 -5.39
N GLN A 1122 0.39 21.16 -4.72
CA GLN A 1122 -0.16 21.51 -3.42
C GLN A 1122 -1.67 21.68 -3.55
N SER A 1123 -2.41 21.00 -2.68
CA SER A 1123 -3.88 21.02 -2.65
C SER A 1123 -4.59 20.37 -3.85
N ALA A 1124 -3.88 19.67 -4.75
CA ALA A 1124 -4.53 18.94 -5.85
C ALA A 1124 -5.29 17.70 -5.42
N GLU A 1125 -4.85 17.03 -4.36
CA GLU A 1125 -5.42 15.77 -3.87
C GLU A 1125 -6.93 15.86 -3.57
N LYS A 1126 -7.39 17.04 -3.11
CA LYS A 1126 -8.78 17.29 -2.75
C LYS A 1126 -9.73 17.37 -3.94
N PHE A 1127 -9.23 17.62 -5.15
CA PHE A 1127 -10.03 17.75 -6.37
C PHE A 1127 -9.94 16.55 -7.31
N ARG A 1128 -9.01 15.61 -7.09
CA ARG A 1128 -8.79 14.44 -7.97
C ARG A 1128 -9.79 13.32 -7.72
N THR A 1129 -10.70 13.01 -8.64
CA THR A 1129 -11.57 11.83 -8.54
C THR A 1129 -10.87 10.57 -9.06
N THR A 1130 -11.33 9.37 -8.69
CA THR A 1130 -10.66 8.09 -8.99
C THR A 1130 -10.52 7.79 -10.49
N GLU A 1131 -11.35 8.40 -11.34
CA GLU A 1131 -11.20 8.32 -12.81
C GLU A 1131 -9.90 8.98 -13.30
N THR A 1132 -9.42 10.05 -12.66
CA THR A 1132 -8.12 10.66 -12.98
C THR A 1132 -6.91 9.81 -12.52
N THR A 1133 -7.10 8.85 -11.61
CA THR A 1133 -6.00 8.06 -11.03
C THR A 1133 -5.77 6.71 -11.74
N GLN A 1134 -6.72 6.21 -12.52
CA GLN A 1134 -6.56 4.97 -13.29
C GLN A 1134 -5.46 5.04 -14.37
N GLY A 1135 -5.03 6.24 -14.75
CA GLY A 1135 -3.86 6.44 -15.61
C GLY A 1135 -2.53 5.96 -15.00
N ARG A 1136 -2.44 5.79 -13.66
CA ARG A 1136 -1.22 5.30 -12.98
C ARG A 1136 -1.08 3.78 -12.93
N LEU A 1137 -2.15 3.02 -13.15
CA LEU A 1137 -2.12 1.56 -13.05
C LEU A 1137 -1.93 0.85 -14.40
N LEU A 1138 -2.13 1.56 -15.52
CA LEU A 1138 -1.93 1.00 -16.86
C LEU A 1138 -0.49 1.11 -17.39
N THR A 1139 0.42 1.77 -16.67
CA THR A 1139 1.82 1.89 -17.11
C THR A 1139 2.77 0.86 -16.47
N HIS A 1140 2.28 -0.06 -15.63
CA HIS A 1140 3.14 -1.10 -15.01
C HIS A 1140 2.68 -2.55 -15.16
N SER A 1141 1.71 -2.84 -16.02
CA SER A 1141 1.41 -4.23 -16.39
C SER A 1141 0.88 -4.35 -17.82
N SER A 1142 1.78 -4.49 -18.79
CA SER A 1142 1.42 -4.95 -20.13
C SER A 1142 2.51 -5.86 -20.71
N SER A 1143 2.55 -7.10 -20.23
CA SER A 1143 3.06 -8.23 -21.00
C SER A 1143 2.27 -9.48 -20.63
N HIS A 1144 1.00 -9.56 -21.06
CA HIS A 1144 0.42 -10.84 -21.43
C HIS A 1144 -0.74 -10.63 -22.41
N SER A 1145 -0.61 -11.34 -23.52
CA SER A 1145 -1.53 -11.49 -24.63
C SER A 1145 -2.92 -11.94 -24.21
N ILE A 1146 -3.97 -11.25 -24.68
CA ILE A 1146 -5.29 -11.86 -24.84
C ILE A 1146 -5.82 -11.52 -26.24
N GLN A 1147 -6.16 -12.59 -26.94
CA GLN A 1147 -6.64 -12.63 -28.31
C GLN A 1147 -8.00 -11.95 -28.46
N GLN A 1148 -8.16 -11.34 -29.62
CA GLN A 1148 -9.42 -10.90 -30.20
C GLN A 1148 -10.49 -11.99 -30.15
N THR A 1149 -11.66 -11.65 -29.60
CA THR A 1149 -12.93 -12.19 -30.10
C THR A 1149 -13.93 -11.05 -30.26
N THR A 1150 -14.36 -10.89 -31.51
CA THR A 1150 -15.41 -10.00 -31.97
C THR A 1150 -16.76 -10.46 -31.45
N SER A 1151 -17.50 -9.61 -30.75
CA SER A 1151 -18.97 -9.63 -30.79
C SER A 1151 -19.51 -8.20 -30.63
N SER A 1152 -20.24 -7.79 -31.65
CA SER A 1152 -21.02 -6.58 -31.76
C SER A 1152 -22.31 -6.70 -30.97
N LEU A 1153 -22.60 -5.74 -30.09
CA LEU A 1153 -23.92 -5.13 -29.86
C LEU A 1153 -23.75 -4.03 -28.80
N GLY A 1154 -24.28 -2.85 -29.09
CA GLY A 1154 -23.83 -1.59 -28.51
C GLY A 1154 -24.43 -1.24 -27.15
N ASP A 1155 -23.68 -0.42 -26.42
CA ASP A 1155 -24.19 0.58 -25.50
C ASP A 1155 -23.23 1.78 -25.51
N GLN A 1156 -23.58 2.80 -26.30
CA GLN A 1156 -22.99 4.12 -26.20
C GLN A 1156 -23.54 4.80 -24.94
N ALA A 1157 -22.82 4.71 -23.83
CA ALA A 1157 -23.02 5.56 -22.67
C ALA A 1157 -21.88 6.59 -22.56
N SER A 1158 -21.83 7.50 -23.54
CA SER A 1158 -21.16 8.79 -23.36
C SER A 1158 -21.96 9.60 -22.33
N LEU A 1159 -21.55 9.57 -21.07
CA LEU A 1159 -22.16 10.37 -20.01
C LEU A 1159 -21.75 11.83 -20.18
N SER A 1160 -22.50 12.53 -21.00
CA SER A 1160 -22.52 13.99 -21.07
C SER A 1160 -22.88 14.57 -19.69
N THR A 1161 -22.00 15.41 -19.17
CA THR A 1161 -22.17 16.22 -17.94
C THR A 1161 -23.30 17.25 -18.02
N HIS A 1162 -24.07 17.27 -19.12
CA HIS A 1162 -25.18 18.18 -19.33
C HIS A 1162 -26.41 17.85 -18.48
N ALA A 1163 -26.62 16.58 -18.10
CA ALA A 1163 -27.85 16.13 -17.42
C ALA A 1163 -27.91 16.44 -15.91
N ARG A 1164 -26.80 16.80 -15.25
CA ARG A 1164 -26.79 17.19 -13.81
C ARG A 1164 -27.03 18.68 -13.56
N ARG A 1165 -26.90 19.55 -14.58
CA ARG A 1165 -26.96 21.02 -14.42
C ARG A 1165 -28.36 21.61 -14.23
N LEU A 1166 -29.43 20.85 -14.46
CA LEU A 1166 -30.81 21.36 -14.39
C LEU A 1166 -31.55 21.13 -13.05
N ARG A 1167 -30.90 20.60 -12.00
CA ARG A 1167 -31.54 20.37 -10.69
C ARG A 1167 -31.02 21.21 -9.51
N MET A 1168 -30.04 22.09 -9.71
CA MET A 1168 -29.41 22.86 -8.61
C MET A 1168 -29.61 24.38 -8.71
N LEU A 1169 -30.50 24.87 -9.59
CA LEU A 1169 -30.77 26.30 -9.79
C LEU A 1169 -32.18 26.73 -9.36
N THR A 1170 -32.84 25.97 -8.48
CA THR A 1170 -34.11 26.40 -7.88
C THR A 1170 -34.07 26.13 -6.38
N ASP A 1171 -33.46 27.05 -5.64
CA ASP A 1171 -33.93 27.43 -4.30
C ASP A 1171 -33.34 28.81 -3.97
N GLU A 1172 -33.97 29.84 -4.55
CA GLU A 1172 -33.84 31.22 -4.09
C GLU A 1172 -34.71 31.40 -2.83
N SER A 1173 -34.10 31.29 -1.65
CA SER A 1173 -34.49 32.03 -0.43
C SER A 1173 -33.39 31.74 0.60
N THR A 1174 -32.58 32.69 1.06
CA THR A 1174 -32.94 33.93 1.73
C THR A 1174 -31.75 34.90 1.68
N ILE A 1175 -31.85 35.98 0.90
CA ILE A 1175 -31.02 37.19 1.10
C ILE A 1175 -31.97 38.37 0.92
N GLU A 1176 -32.24 39.10 2.01
CA GLU A 1176 -32.99 40.36 1.95
C GLU A 1176 -32.20 41.37 1.10
N PRO A 1177 -32.84 42.06 0.13
CA PRO A 1177 -32.17 43.09 -0.66
C PRO A 1177 -32.00 44.37 0.18
N LEU A 1178 -30.76 44.84 0.29
CA LEU A 1178 -30.43 46.20 0.76
C LEU A 1178 -31.12 47.26 -0.14
N PRO A 1179 -31.55 48.41 0.42
CA PRO A 1179 -32.31 49.40 -0.33
C PRO A 1179 -31.45 50.12 -1.39
N PRO A 1180 -32.03 50.53 -2.53
CA PRO A 1180 -31.28 51.10 -3.65
C PRO A 1180 -30.78 52.52 -3.37
N ILE A 1181 -29.51 52.75 -3.67
CA ILE A 1181 -28.83 54.05 -3.58
C ILE A 1181 -29.33 54.95 -4.71
N LEU A 1182 -30.00 56.06 -4.36
CA LEU A 1182 -30.41 57.12 -5.30
C LEU A 1182 -29.20 57.97 -5.70
N ILE A 1183 -28.75 57.84 -6.95
CA ILE A 1183 -27.71 58.67 -7.55
C ILE A 1183 -28.34 59.99 -8.03
N GLN A 1184 -28.04 61.10 -7.35
CA GLN A 1184 -28.32 62.44 -7.87
C GLN A 1184 -27.30 62.78 -8.99
N LYS A 1185 -27.79 63.16 -10.17
CA LYS A 1185 -26.97 63.67 -11.28
C LYS A 1185 -26.54 65.12 -10.99
N PRO A 1186 -25.32 65.53 -11.36
CA PRO A 1186 -24.87 66.91 -11.21
C PRO A 1186 -25.42 67.78 -12.35
N THR A 1187 -25.81 69.02 -12.03
CA THR A 1187 -25.99 70.14 -12.97
C THR A 1187 -24.65 70.76 -13.32
#